data_AF-A0A7C5APR3-F1
#
_entry.id   AF-A0A7C5APR3-F1
#
_cell.length_a   1.000
_cell.length_b   1.000
_cell.length_c   1.000
_cell.angle_alpha   90.00
_cell.angle_beta   90.00
_cell.angle_gamma   90.00
#
_symmetry.space_group_name_H-M   'P 1'
#
loop_
_entity.id
_entity.type
_entity.pdbx_description
1 polymer ?
#
loop_
_entity_poly.entity_id
_entity_poly.type
_entity_poly.pdbx_seq_one_letter_code
_entity_poly.pdbx_strand_id
1 'polypeptide(L)'
;MEPVSHERWWKMDLHVHTPASLDYREKGLPVLQILQEAEQKGLDIVGLVDHNTTLGYEQLRLELSRLAVLSDAGRLSPAEEDVWNEYQRLLSRLLVLPGFELTTREGIHLLALFPPETPPERLNALLLTLGIPMERLRGGAPDVQAQADFALACTLIARAGGIAVAAHVERLPGFRGADETLPEGLLALESTVPAGPSLAPLPILWGSNAHACTLPGEGEHQVAIGERYTEVRLDRPSFEALRAVLLARDPARVRFPERERLRAYLTQLRGAPERIVLLDPDMDPRSACPHIAALANSGGGTLVIGVRGEQAVGVADPQSWSSALMRFVREEIDPPPVLNLELLHFEGHDLVQVHVQPESSPPYLTREGVVYVRRGSETRPATRTELLELVGLGFPGSTQGLDLPYAGVEIVGVHLRDGVWFYDVRDLRVTSGVTRQRAKGLWAYAIDRHESLRQGQADLNQVVWKGDRGVWRVYRSGERRVYDLVHRESSGRVDHVFYGVSEWGLTPRWREVVEALRPLLVEERVVLPEESEPGIPGETRPPRPVWTGPVREGRADWGSTGAQPQPPATEAAKETTKPALPAHPAAATPSEDWGGRIPRWRNQAAVEWVRWDGNNLYFDLAHRQPDGTVRYFRRVPRSQLLESEGWIDLVRVPLPATGVEVVRSTVSGDEILYQFRDMQTGRVDPRVRRASEFPPDSPYAYAIRMYHQDFPLDESKVRWWGNIGYMRPTADRVDLVYRDEEGRDHIYYAAERRLLEGEWKQLLQEWHEE
;
A
#
# COMPACT_ATOMS: atom_id res chain seq x y z
N MET A 1 33.94 10.56 39.15
CA MET A 1 33.77 10.48 37.69
C MET A 1 33.11 9.15 37.42
N GLU A 2 31.93 9.15 36.81
CA GLU A 2 31.38 7.93 36.24
C GLU A 2 32.17 7.59 34.97
N PRO A 3 32.37 6.30 34.62
CA PRO A 3 33.02 5.94 33.37
C PRO A 3 32.14 6.39 32.20
N VAL A 4 32.73 7.05 31.21
CA VAL A 4 32.01 7.43 29.98
C VAL A 4 31.67 6.15 29.21
N SER A 5 30.40 5.76 29.26
CA SER A 5 29.88 4.62 28.49
C SER A 5 29.91 4.95 26.99
N HIS A 6 30.97 4.53 26.32
CA HIS A 6 31.07 4.57 24.86
C HIS A 6 30.25 3.42 24.28
N GLU A 7 28.96 3.67 24.01
CA GLU A 7 28.05 2.70 23.38
C GLU A 7 28.67 2.13 22.10
N ARG A 8 28.80 0.81 22.03
CA ARG A 8 29.45 0.09 20.93
C ARG A 8 28.43 -0.76 20.17
N TRP A 9 28.69 -1.00 18.89
CA TRP A 9 27.98 -2.01 18.11
C TRP A 9 28.53 -3.40 18.40
N TRP A 10 27.64 -4.32 18.78
CA TRP A 10 27.92 -5.72 19.08
C TRP A 10 27.13 -6.60 18.11
N LYS A 11 27.73 -7.69 17.62
CA LYS A 11 27.10 -8.64 16.70
C LYS A 11 26.34 -9.72 17.46
N MET A 12 25.10 -9.99 17.06
CA MET A 12 24.27 -11.02 17.69
C MET A 12 23.56 -11.91 16.67
N ASP A 13 23.63 -13.22 16.90
CA ASP A 13 22.81 -14.22 16.22
C ASP A 13 21.94 -14.91 17.26
N LEU A 14 20.66 -14.53 17.32
CA LEU A 14 19.76 -14.95 18.39
C LEU A 14 18.98 -16.23 18.06
N HIS A 15 19.23 -16.84 16.90
CA HIS A 15 18.47 -17.98 16.40
C HIS A 15 19.40 -19.10 15.92
N VAL A 16 20.11 -19.71 16.87
CA VAL A 16 20.98 -20.87 16.65
C VAL A 16 20.40 -22.09 17.36
N HIS A 17 20.15 -23.16 16.61
CA HIS A 17 19.82 -24.46 17.20
C HIS A 17 21.09 -25.27 17.47
N THR A 18 20.95 -26.37 18.21
CA THR A 18 22.01 -27.35 18.45
C THR A 18 21.56 -28.74 17.98
N PRO A 19 22.41 -29.79 18.06
CA PRO A 19 22.01 -31.18 17.77
C PRO A 19 20.86 -31.73 18.62
N ALA A 20 20.42 -30.99 19.66
CA ALA A 20 19.20 -31.28 20.39
C ALA A 20 17.92 -31.01 19.58
N SER A 21 17.92 -30.08 18.60
CA SER A 21 16.86 -29.99 17.59
C SER A 21 16.88 -31.21 16.65
N LEU A 22 15.70 -31.69 16.25
CA LEU A 22 15.49 -32.95 15.52
C LEU A 22 15.97 -32.90 14.06
N ASP A 23 15.92 -31.73 13.46
CA ASP A 23 16.33 -31.36 12.09
C ASP A 23 17.77 -30.84 11.97
N TYR A 24 18.43 -30.49 13.09
CA TYR A 24 19.85 -30.07 13.09
C TYR A 24 20.76 -31.14 12.46
N ARG A 25 21.67 -30.74 11.58
CA ARG A 25 22.43 -31.65 10.70
C ARG A 25 23.47 -32.50 11.43
N GLU A 26 24.42 -31.90 12.13
CA GLU A 26 25.53 -32.65 12.74
C GLU A 26 25.12 -33.31 14.07
N LYS A 27 24.41 -34.43 14.00
CA LYS A 27 24.01 -35.17 15.22
C LYS A 27 25.23 -35.58 16.06
N GLY A 28 25.24 -35.16 17.32
CA GLY A 28 26.32 -35.43 18.28
C GLY A 28 27.46 -34.41 18.27
N LEU A 29 27.36 -33.30 17.54
CA LEU A 29 28.31 -32.19 17.62
C LEU A 29 28.33 -31.58 19.05
N PRO A 30 29.49 -31.35 19.67
CA PRO A 30 29.55 -30.72 20.99
C PRO A 30 29.24 -29.22 20.87
N VAL A 31 28.51 -28.67 21.87
CA VAL A 31 28.14 -27.24 21.89
C VAL A 31 29.39 -26.33 21.90
N LEU A 32 30.54 -26.81 22.39
CA LEU A 32 31.82 -26.13 22.25
C LEU A 32 32.12 -25.68 20.80
N GLN A 33 31.88 -26.53 19.80
CA GLN A 33 32.19 -26.21 18.39
C GLN A 33 31.23 -25.16 17.82
N ILE A 34 29.97 -25.14 18.28
CA ILE A 34 28.98 -24.10 17.96
C ILE A 34 29.46 -22.73 18.51
N LEU A 35 30.01 -22.70 19.73
CA LEU A 35 30.57 -21.48 20.32
C LEU A 35 31.89 -21.04 19.66
N GLN A 36 32.70 -21.98 19.18
CA GLN A 36 33.93 -21.70 18.43
C GLN A 36 33.63 -21.09 17.05
N GLU A 37 32.68 -21.66 16.30
CA GLU A 37 32.23 -21.06 15.02
C GLU A 37 31.60 -19.68 15.25
N ALA A 38 30.81 -19.50 16.32
CA ALA A 38 30.24 -18.20 16.67
C ALA A 38 31.34 -17.12 16.91
N GLU A 39 32.42 -17.44 17.64
CA GLU A 39 33.56 -16.52 17.77
C GLU A 39 34.30 -16.32 16.45
N GLN A 40 34.45 -17.37 15.62
CA GLN A 40 35.09 -17.28 14.30
C GLN A 40 34.31 -16.38 13.31
N LYS A 41 32.98 -16.34 13.41
CA LYS A 41 32.11 -15.38 12.70
C LYS A 41 32.17 -13.96 13.29
N GLY A 42 32.78 -13.80 14.46
CA GLY A 42 32.88 -12.54 15.19
C GLY A 42 31.57 -12.14 15.89
N LEU A 43 30.76 -13.11 16.34
CA LEU A 43 29.59 -12.84 17.17
C LEU A 43 30.02 -12.48 18.60
N ASP A 44 29.36 -11.48 19.18
CA ASP A 44 29.51 -11.08 20.58
C ASP A 44 28.39 -11.66 21.47
N ILE A 45 27.24 -12.01 20.88
CA ILE A 45 26.07 -12.61 21.55
C ILE A 45 25.51 -13.75 20.68
N VAL A 46 25.16 -14.88 21.31
CA VAL A 46 24.48 -16.01 20.64
C VAL A 46 23.28 -16.50 21.45
N GLY A 47 22.14 -16.74 20.78
CA GLY A 47 20.96 -17.35 21.38
C GLY A 47 20.88 -18.84 21.04
N LEU A 48 20.94 -19.71 22.05
CA LEU A 48 20.76 -21.16 21.88
C LEU A 48 19.29 -21.51 22.12
N VAL A 49 18.58 -21.83 21.05
CA VAL A 49 17.10 -21.90 20.99
C VAL A 49 16.63 -23.16 20.24
N ASP A 50 16.82 -24.33 20.85
CA ASP A 50 16.36 -25.59 20.27
C ASP A 50 14.81 -25.65 20.14
N HIS A 51 14.30 -26.43 19.19
CA HIS A 51 12.86 -26.58 18.95
C HIS A 51 12.14 -27.25 20.13
N ASN A 52 11.26 -26.52 20.80
CA ASN A 52 10.41 -26.99 21.89
C ASN A 52 11.17 -27.68 23.06
N THR A 53 12.47 -27.40 23.21
CA THR A 53 13.36 -28.00 24.22
C THR A 53 14.47 -27.02 24.62
N THR A 54 15.12 -27.26 25.76
CA THR A 54 16.35 -26.52 26.16
C THR A 54 17.56 -27.43 26.28
N LEU A 55 17.52 -28.59 25.63
CA LEU A 55 18.46 -29.69 25.88
C LEU A 55 19.90 -29.38 25.43
N GLY A 56 20.12 -28.58 24.38
CA GLY A 56 21.48 -28.15 24.00
C GLY A 56 22.12 -27.26 25.07
N TYR A 57 21.34 -26.32 25.62
CA TYR A 57 21.80 -25.50 26.74
C TYR A 57 21.97 -26.30 28.04
N GLU A 58 21.09 -27.28 28.30
CA GLU A 58 21.22 -28.20 29.43
C GLU A 58 22.53 -29.02 29.35
N GLN A 59 22.90 -29.50 28.16
CA GLN A 59 24.17 -30.19 27.91
C GLN A 59 25.39 -29.29 28.20
N LEU A 60 25.38 -28.05 27.67
CA LEU A 60 26.42 -27.05 27.94
C LEU A 60 26.56 -26.78 29.45
N ARG A 61 25.45 -26.57 30.15
CA ARG A 61 25.45 -26.34 31.61
C ARG A 61 25.96 -27.55 32.39
N LEU A 62 25.61 -28.76 31.99
CA LEU A 62 26.05 -30.00 32.63
C LEU A 62 27.55 -30.24 32.43
N GLU A 63 28.07 -29.99 31.22
CA GLU A 63 29.50 -30.11 30.92
C GLU A 63 30.33 -29.07 31.69
N LEU A 64 29.94 -27.79 31.66
CA LEU A 64 30.57 -26.73 32.45
C LEU A 64 30.58 -27.05 33.95
N SER A 65 29.46 -27.58 34.48
CA SER A 65 29.36 -27.94 35.90
C SER A 65 30.24 -29.14 36.26
N ARG A 66 30.36 -30.14 35.39
CA ARG A 66 31.29 -31.27 35.55
C ARG A 66 32.75 -30.77 35.54
N LEU A 67 33.11 -29.94 34.57
CA LEU A 67 34.48 -29.43 34.43
C LEU A 67 34.87 -28.54 35.61
N ALA A 68 33.98 -27.66 36.09
CA ALA A 68 34.20 -26.87 37.30
C ALA A 68 34.49 -27.75 38.52
N VAL A 69 33.66 -28.76 38.79
CA VAL A 69 33.86 -29.69 39.93
C VAL A 69 35.15 -30.50 39.80
N LEU A 70 35.59 -30.85 38.59
CA LEU A 70 36.88 -31.49 38.35
C LEU A 70 38.06 -30.52 38.51
N SER A 71 37.88 -29.24 38.15
CA SER A 71 38.86 -28.17 38.31
C SER A 71 39.11 -27.87 39.79
N ASP A 72 38.04 -27.62 40.56
CA ASP A 72 38.09 -27.36 42.00
C ASP A 72 38.72 -28.53 42.78
N ALA A 73 38.51 -29.77 42.31
CA ALA A 73 39.08 -30.96 42.90
C ALA A 73 40.56 -31.22 42.50
N GLY A 74 41.12 -30.48 41.55
CA GLY A 74 42.45 -30.73 40.98
C GLY A 74 42.53 -32.07 40.22
N ARG A 75 41.45 -32.43 39.50
CA ARG A 75 41.23 -33.77 38.92
C ARG A 75 40.87 -33.77 37.42
N LEU A 76 40.97 -32.64 36.73
CA LEU A 76 40.91 -32.60 35.27
C LEU A 76 42.03 -33.47 34.67
N SER A 77 41.72 -34.24 33.63
CA SER A 77 42.76 -34.72 32.70
C SER A 77 43.22 -33.59 31.77
N PRO A 78 44.41 -33.65 31.15
CA PRO A 78 44.91 -32.55 30.30
C PRO A 78 43.94 -32.14 29.18
N ALA A 79 43.23 -33.10 28.57
CA ALA A 79 42.23 -32.80 27.53
C ALA A 79 40.96 -32.15 28.10
N GLU A 80 40.56 -32.45 29.34
CA GLU A 80 39.48 -31.75 30.03
C GLU A 80 39.92 -30.35 30.49
N GLU A 81 41.21 -30.16 30.80
CA GLU A 81 41.82 -28.86 31.11
C GLU A 81 41.88 -27.96 29.87
N ASP A 82 42.30 -28.48 28.71
CA ASP A 82 42.22 -27.75 27.42
C ASP A 82 40.78 -27.31 27.11
N VAL A 83 39.80 -28.21 27.22
CA VAL A 83 38.38 -27.91 26.99
C VAL A 83 37.82 -26.91 28.00
N TRP A 84 38.19 -27.01 29.28
CA TRP A 84 37.79 -26.07 30.31
C TRP A 84 38.35 -24.67 30.07
N ASN A 85 39.64 -24.57 29.73
CA ASN A 85 40.29 -23.30 29.40
C ASN A 85 39.67 -22.66 28.15
N GLU A 86 39.32 -23.45 27.13
CA GLU A 86 38.63 -22.95 25.93
C GLU A 86 37.21 -22.45 26.23
N TYR A 87 36.44 -23.16 27.05
CA TYR A 87 35.13 -22.68 27.53
C TYR A 87 35.25 -21.37 28.31
N GLN A 88 36.21 -21.25 29.23
CA GLN A 88 36.47 -20.00 29.95
C GLN A 88 36.86 -18.86 28.99
N ARG A 89 37.69 -19.15 27.97
CA ARG A 89 38.12 -18.18 26.97
C ARG A 89 36.94 -17.67 26.13
N LEU A 90 36.10 -18.57 25.61
CA LEU A 90 34.92 -18.23 24.81
C LEU A 90 33.89 -17.44 25.62
N LEU A 91 33.51 -17.94 26.79
CA LEU A 91 32.49 -17.31 27.65
C LEU A 91 32.95 -15.97 28.26
N SER A 92 34.25 -15.65 28.23
CA SER A 92 34.77 -14.31 28.58
C SER A 92 34.52 -13.23 27.51
N ARG A 93 34.03 -13.63 26.33
CA ARG A 93 33.82 -12.76 25.16
C ARG A 93 32.41 -12.86 24.58
N LEU A 94 31.90 -14.08 24.45
CA LEU A 94 30.63 -14.43 23.82
C LEU A 94 29.53 -14.59 24.87
N LEU A 95 28.52 -13.72 24.83
CA LEU A 95 27.33 -13.83 25.67
C LEU A 95 26.40 -14.93 25.13
N VAL A 96 26.35 -16.07 25.82
CA VAL A 96 25.44 -17.18 25.50
C VAL A 96 24.11 -16.99 26.22
N LEU A 97 23.04 -16.71 25.48
CA LEU A 97 21.68 -16.58 25.99
C LEU A 97 20.93 -17.92 25.88
N PRO A 98 20.45 -18.51 26.98
CA PRO A 98 19.58 -19.69 26.93
C PRO A 98 18.18 -19.36 26.42
N GLY A 99 17.59 -20.31 25.71
CA GLY A 99 16.20 -20.21 25.27
C GLY A 99 15.64 -21.49 24.65
N PHE A 100 14.58 -21.30 23.88
CA PHE A 100 13.94 -22.30 23.01
C PHE A 100 13.20 -21.57 21.88
N GLU A 101 13.03 -22.22 20.71
CA GLU A 101 12.01 -21.82 19.74
C GLU A 101 10.73 -22.64 20.01
N LEU A 102 9.65 -21.96 20.39
CA LEU A 102 8.36 -22.56 20.66
C LEU A 102 7.51 -22.61 19.39
N THR A 103 7.04 -23.78 19.00
CA THR A 103 5.93 -23.90 18.04
C THR A 103 4.62 -23.70 18.80
N THR A 104 3.94 -22.56 18.61
CA THR A 104 2.64 -22.27 19.27
C THR A 104 1.49 -23.12 18.71
N ARG A 105 0.32 -23.06 19.34
CA ARG A 105 -0.93 -23.71 18.90
C ARG A 105 -1.28 -23.41 17.43
N GLU A 106 -1.01 -22.20 16.96
CA GLU A 106 -1.26 -21.75 15.58
C GLU A 106 -0.21 -22.25 14.57
N GLY A 107 0.88 -22.85 15.03
CA GLY A 107 2.07 -23.12 14.20
C GLY A 107 2.97 -21.89 14.01
N ILE A 108 2.72 -20.79 14.73
CA ILE A 108 3.61 -19.63 14.77
C ILE A 108 4.82 -19.99 15.63
N HIS A 109 6.03 -19.76 15.12
CA HIS A 109 7.26 -19.98 15.88
C HIS A 109 7.63 -18.74 16.71
N LEU A 110 8.10 -18.94 17.94
CA LEU A 110 8.36 -17.88 18.91
C LEU A 110 9.63 -18.17 19.71
N LEU A 111 10.67 -17.34 19.53
CA LEU A 111 11.90 -17.42 20.31
C LEU A 111 11.65 -16.88 21.72
N ALA A 112 12.09 -17.64 22.72
CA ALA A 112 12.05 -17.25 24.12
C ALA A 112 13.48 -17.23 24.69
N LEU A 113 14.06 -16.06 24.89
CA LEU A 113 15.43 -15.87 25.39
C LEU A 113 15.44 -15.38 26.84
N PHE A 114 16.42 -15.82 27.63
CA PHE A 114 16.48 -15.58 29.08
C PHE A 114 17.90 -15.18 29.55
N PRO A 115 18.08 -14.68 30.79
CA PRO A 115 19.41 -14.43 31.36
C PRO A 115 20.29 -15.69 31.37
N PRO A 116 21.62 -15.58 31.17
CA PRO A 116 22.57 -16.70 31.24
C PRO A 116 22.55 -17.50 32.55
N GLU A 117 22.08 -16.90 33.64
CA GLU A 117 21.99 -17.52 34.96
C GLU A 117 20.72 -18.37 35.13
N THR A 118 19.83 -18.41 34.13
CA THR A 118 18.53 -19.08 34.22
C THR A 118 18.69 -20.61 34.24
N PRO A 119 18.23 -21.32 35.29
CA PRO A 119 18.35 -22.77 35.35
C PRO A 119 17.50 -23.47 34.28
N PRO A 120 18.01 -24.50 33.58
CA PRO A 120 17.24 -25.26 32.58
C PRO A 120 15.92 -25.82 33.13
N GLU A 121 15.86 -26.15 34.42
CA GLU A 121 14.66 -26.63 35.11
C GLU A 121 13.51 -25.61 35.07
N ARG A 122 13.83 -24.31 35.14
CA ARG A 122 12.85 -23.21 35.04
C ARG A 122 12.34 -23.04 33.61
N LEU A 123 13.18 -23.29 32.61
CA LEU A 123 12.80 -23.22 31.19
C LEU A 123 11.94 -24.44 30.80
N ASN A 124 12.34 -25.63 31.23
CA ASN A 124 11.55 -26.86 31.13
C ASN A 124 10.17 -26.71 31.81
N ALA A 125 10.11 -26.12 33.02
CA ALA A 125 8.84 -25.81 33.68
C ALA A 125 7.97 -24.81 32.90
N LEU A 126 8.57 -23.84 32.21
CA LEU A 126 7.85 -22.90 31.34
C LEU A 126 7.31 -23.59 30.08
N LEU A 127 8.09 -24.44 29.41
CA LEU A 127 7.64 -25.24 28.26
C LEU A 127 6.44 -26.14 28.62
N LEU A 128 6.47 -26.77 29.81
CA LEU A 128 5.32 -27.53 30.34
C LEU A 128 4.11 -26.63 30.62
N THR A 129 4.33 -25.39 31.11
CA THR A 129 3.27 -24.40 31.35
C THR A 129 2.66 -23.85 30.06
N LEU A 130 3.45 -23.81 28.98
CA LEU A 130 3.01 -23.50 27.61
C LEU A 130 2.26 -24.69 26.97
N GLY A 131 2.27 -25.87 27.60
CA GLY A 131 1.54 -27.06 27.18
C GLY A 131 2.30 -27.99 26.23
N ILE A 132 3.64 -27.90 26.15
CA ILE A 132 4.45 -28.93 25.51
C ILE A 132 4.34 -30.24 26.32
N PRO A 133 4.02 -31.39 25.71
CA PRO A 133 3.92 -32.66 26.44
C PRO A 133 5.27 -33.08 27.06
N MET A 134 5.22 -33.63 28.28
CA MET A 134 6.41 -34.06 29.04
C MET A 134 7.28 -35.05 28.25
N GLU A 135 6.64 -35.96 27.52
CA GLU A 135 7.27 -36.96 26.66
C GLU A 135 7.85 -36.40 25.35
N ARG A 136 7.51 -35.16 24.96
CA ARG A 136 8.09 -34.44 23.82
C ARG A 136 9.12 -33.38 24.21
N LEU A 137 9.17 -32.98 25.49
CA LEU A 137 10.02 -31.92 26.05
C LEU A 137 11.53 -32.06 25.75
N ARG A 138 12.02 -33.28 25.53
CA ARG A 138 13.44 -33.58 25.19
C ARG A 138 13.62 -34.08 23.74
N GLY A 139 12.61 -33.90 22.90
CA GLY A 139 12.55 -34.44 21.54
C GLY A 139 13.03 -33.49 20.43
N GLY A 140 13.21 -32.19 20.72
CA GLY A 140 13.76 -31.23 19.76
C GLY A 140 12.91 -30.98 18.52
N ALA A 141 11.60 -31.26 18.58
CA ALA A 141 10.83 -31.55 17.39
C ALA A 141 9.95 -30.34 16.98
N PRO A 142 10.09 -29.79 15.74
CA PRO A 142 9.36 -28.60 15.30
C PRO A 142 7.85 -28.85 15.08
N ASP A 143 7.46 -30.11 14.87
CA ASP A 143 6.08 -30.56 14.67
C ASP A 143 5.21 -30.49 15.94
N VAL A 144 5.81 -30.25 17.11
CA VAL A 144 5.11 -30.23 18.41
C VAL A 144 4.53 -28.86 18.68
N GLN A 145 3.27 -28.67 18.31
CA GLN A 145 2.50 -27.48 18.71
C GLN A 145 2.21 -27.48 20.21
N ALA A 146 2.46 -26.34 20.86
CA ALA A 146 2.07 -26.05 22.24
C ALA A 146 0.55 -25.89 22.38
N GLN A 147 0.03 -25.98 23.61
CA GLN A 147 -1.39 -25.67 23.87
C GLN A 147 -1.63 -24.16 23.99
N ALA A 148 -0.61 -23.41 24.42
CA ALA A 148 -0.66 -21.95 24.44
C ALA A 148 -0.70 -21.38 23.02
N ASP A 149 -1.58 -20.39 22.82
CA ASP A 149 -1.56 -19.55 21.62
C ASP A 149 -0.44 -18.51 21.67
N PHE A 150 -0.19 -17.87 20.53
CA PHE A 150 0.87 -16.88 20.36
C PHE A 150 0.79 -15.72 21.36
N ALA A 151 -0.42 -15.25 21.69
CA ALA A 151 -0.61 -14.16 22.62
C ALA A 151 -0.36 -14.58 24.08
N LEU A 152 -0.88 -15.74 24.49
CA LEU A 152 -0.62 -16.31 25.81
C LEU A 152 0.87 -16.68 25.99
N ALA A 153 1.52 -17.21 24.94
CA ALA A 153 2.93 -17.56 24.96
C ALA A 153 3.83 -16.34 25.18
N CYS A 154 3.62 -15.25 24.41
CA CYS A 154 4.32 -13.97 24.64
C CYS A 154 4.14 -13.46 26.08
N THR A 155 2.91 -13.52 26.59
CA THR A 155 2.57 -13.09 27.94
C THR A 155 3.29 -13.93 29.01
N LEU A 156 3.34 -15.25 28.85
CA LEU A 156 4.00 -16.16 29.79
C LEU A 156 5.53 -16.03 29.76
N ILE A 157 6.14 -15.89 28.58
CA ILE A 157 7.58 -15.65 28.43
C ILE A 157 7.99 -14.33 29.11
N ALA A 158 7.23 -13.25 28.88
CA ALA A 158 7.50 -11.96 29.51
C ALA A 158 7.32 -11.98 31.03
N ARG A 159 6.28 -12.68 31.54
CA ARG A 159 6.09 -12.90 32.99
C ARG A 159 7.18 -13.78 33.62
N ALA A 160 7.75 -14.72 32.86
CA ALA A 160 8.90 -15.50 33.29
C ALA A 160 10.22 -14.70 33.28
N GLY A 161 10.22 -13.48 32.73
CA GLY A 161 11.37 -12.56 32.68
C GLY A 161 12.12 -12.52 31.35
N GLY A 162 11.65 -13.26 30.34
CA GLY A 162 12.32 -13.41 29.06
C GLY A 162 12.20 -12.21 28.10
N ILE A 163 12.80 -12.41 26.92
CA ILE A 163 12.55 -11.68 25.67
C ILE A 163 11.77 -12.63 24.76
N ALA A 164 10.63 -12.19 24.23
CA ALA A 164 9.87 -12.91 23.21
C ALA A 164 10.09 -12.27 21.84
N VAL A 165 10.46 -13.07 20.83
CA VAL A 165 10.69 -12.64 19.44
C VAL A 165 9.94 -13.55 18.48
N ALA A 166 9.01 -13.01 17.69
CA ALA A 166 8.32 -13.82 16.68
C ALA A 166 9.32 -14.22 15.58
N ALA A 167 9.47 -15.52 15.33
CA ALA A 167 10.49 -16.03 14.42
C ALA A 167 10.04 -15.93 12.94
N HIS A 168 11.00 -15.77 12.02
CA HIS A 168 10.81 -15.80 10.55
C HIS A 168 9.47 -15.21 10.04
N VAL A 169 9.22 -13.93 10.31
CA VAL A 169 7.90 -13.28 10.15
C VAL A 169 7.29 -13.34 8.75
N GLU A 170 8.07 -13.60 7.70
CA GLU A 170 7.57 -13.80 6.33
C GLU A 170 6.73 -15.08 6.17
N ARG A 171 6.94 -16.07 7.06
CA ARG A 171 6.29 -17.38 7.03
C ARG A 171 5.03 -17.45 7.88
N LEU A 172 4.75 -16.41 8.66
CA LEU A 172 3.63 -16.38 9.60
C LEU A 172 2.29 -16.16 8.86
N PRO A 173 1.34 -17.11 8.92
CA PRO A 173 0.02 -16.91 8.33
C PRO A 173 -0.73 -15.81 9.10
N GLY A 174 -0.99 -14.69 8.42
CA GLY A 174 -1.79 -13.58 8.95
C GLY A 174 -1.00 -12.34 9.32
N PHE A 175 0.19 -12.48 9.92
CA PHE A 175 0.93 -11.38 10.58
C PHE A 175 1.39 -10.28 9.60
N ARG A 176 0.50 -9.33 9.31
CA ARG A 176 0.74 -8.20 8.39
C ARG A 176 1.06 -6.95 9.19
N GLY A 177 2.32 -6.87 9.62
CA GLY A 177 2.84 -5.82 10.50
C GLY A 177 2.52 -4.40 10.04
N ALA A 178 1.52 -3.81 10.70
CA ALA A 178 1.14 -2.39 10.71
C ALA A 178 -0.08 -2.20 11.64
N ASP A 179 -1.06 -3.08 11.47
CA ASP A 179 -2.46 -2.88 11.87
C ASP A 179 -2.97 -3.85 12.95
N GLU A 180 -2.12 -4.78 13.41
CA GLU A 180 -2.49 -5.80 14.40
C GLU A 180 -2.09 -5.38 15.81
N THR A 181 -2.95 -5.69 16.79
CA THR A 181 -2.63 -5.52 18.22
C THR A 181 -1.59 -6.54 18.65
N LEU A 182 -0.32 -6.12 18.67
CA LEU A 182 0.81 -6.91 19.14
C LEU A 182 0.55 -7.48 20.56
N PRO A 183 0.85 -8.78 20.81
CA PRO A 183 0.73 -9.36 22.14
C PRO A 183 1.49 -8.62 23.24
N GLU A 184 0.94 -8.64 24.45
CA GLU A 184 1.67 -8.22 25.64
C GLU A 184 2.91 -9.11 25.81
N GLY A 185 4.08 -8.48 25.95
CA GLY A 185 5.35 -9.18 26.12
C GLY A 185 6.14 -9.47 24.84
N LEU A 186 5.57 -9.29 23.64
CA LEU A 186 6.33 -9.40 22.39
C LEU A 186 7.27 -8.18 22.24
N LEU A 187 8.59 -8.43 22.13
CA LEU A 187 9.61 -7.37 22.17
C LEU A 187 10.29 -7.11 20.83
N ALA A 188 10.30 -8.07 19.92
CA ALA A 188 10.88 -7.92 18.59
C ALA A 188 10.29 -8.92 17.58
N LEU A 189 10.70 -8.78 16.33
CA LEU A 189 10.31 -9.62 15.20
C LEU A 189 11.56 -10.07 14.46
N GLU A 190 11.71 -11.34 14.13
CA GLU A 190 12.81 -11.83 13.31
C GLU A 190 12.39 -11.92 11.84
N SER A 191 13.20 -11.36 10.94
CA SER A 191 13.02 -11.46 9.49
C SER A 191 14.07 -12.39 8.87
N THR A 192 13.68 -13.23 7.92
CA THR A 192 14.63 -14.08 7.15
C THR A 192 14.99 -13.50 5.77
N VAL A 193 14.35 -12.40 5.38
CA VAL A 193 14.67 -11.67 4.14
C VAL A 193 15.25 -10.28 4.46
N PRO A 194 16.02 -9.66 3.56
CA PRO A 194 16.64 -8.37 3.85
C PRO A 194 15.67 -7.17 3.74
N ALA A 195 14.51 -7.38 3.11
CA ALA A 195 13.43 -6.40 2.96
C ALA A 195 12.17 -6.83 3.74
N GLY A 196 12.33 -7.15 5.03
CA GLY A 196 11.21 -7.36 5.95
C GLY A 196 10.27 -6.14 6.00
N PRO A 197 8.97 -6.32 6.33
CA PRO A 197 7.96 -5.27 6.20
C PRO A 197 8.28 -4.03 7.05
N SER A 198 8.54 -2.91 6.36
CA SER A 198 8.94 -1.60 6.91
C SER A 198 7.83 -0.86 7.69
N LEU A 199 6.97 -1.60 8.38
CA LEU A 199 5.70 -1.14 8.94
C LEU A 199 5.36 -1.71 10.33
N ALA A 200 6.18 -2.63 10.86
CA ALA A 200 5.94 -3.16 12.21
C ALA A 200 6.33 -2.17 13.32
N PRO A 201 5.51 -1.97 14.37
CA PRO A 201 5.85 -1.10 15.50
C PRO A 201 6.77 -1.79 16.55
N LEU A 202 7.70 -2.62 16.10
CA LEU A 202 8.71 -3.35 16.90
C LEU A 202 10.06 -3.37 16.15
N PRO A 203 11.20 -3.50 16.86
CA PRO A 203 12.48 -3.79 16.24
C PRO A 203 12.42 -5.05 15.38
N ILE A 204 12.94 -4.96 14.15
CA ILE A 204 13.19 -6.11 13.29
C ILE A 204 14.62 -6.59 13.55
N LEU A 205 14.76 -7.88 13.80
CA LEU A 205 16.01 -8.60 14.06
C LEU A 205 16.26 -9.61 12.96
N TRP A 206 17.48 -10.11 12.94
CA TRP A 206 18.02 -11.08 12.00
C TRP A 206 18.83 -12.12 12.76
N GLY A 207 18.39 -13.37 12.70
CA GLY A 207 19.14 -14.55 13.12
C GLY A 207 19.39 -15.49 11.93
N SER A 208 20.36 -16.39 12.07
CA SER A 208 20.68 -17.39 11.04
C SER A 208 19.56 -18.38 10.81
N ASN A 209 18.84 -18.79 11.87
CA ASN A 209 18.04 -20.02 11.91
C ASN A 209 18.95 -21.23 11.59
N ALA A 210 20.11 -21.28 12.27
CA ALA A 210 21.18 -22.23 11.95
C ALA A 210 20.82 -23.65 12.36
N HIS A 211 20.73 -24.51 11.35
CA HIS A 211 20.52 -25.95 11.48
C HIS A 211 21.80 -26.77 11.19
N ALA A 212 22.92 -26.09 10.91
CA ALA A 212 24.23 -26.68 10.69
C ALA A 212 25.29 -25.74 11.27
N CYS A 213 26.42 -26.30 11.72
CA CYS A 213 27.50 -25.52 12.30
C CYS A 213 28.19 -24.67 11.22
N THR A 214 28.61 -25.32 10.14
CA THR A 214 29.31 -24.72 9.01
C THR A 214 28.44 -24.71 7.76
N LEU A 215 28.82 -23.91 6.75
CA LEU A 215 28.06 -23.81 5.50
C LEU A 215 27.91 -25.18 4.82
N PRO A 216 26.69 -25.54 4.38
CA PRO A 216 26.46 -26.78 3.65
C PRO A 216 27.14 -26.77 2.26
N GLY A 217 27.26 -27.95 1.65
CA GLY A 217 27.79 -28.11 0.29
C GLY A 217 26.87 -27.52 -0.79
N GLU A 218 27.41 -27.33 -1.99
CA GLU A 218 26.67 -26.79 -3.14
C GLU A 218 25.38 -27.59 -3.41
N GLY A 219 24.23 -26.89 -3.42
CA GLY A 219 22.91 -27.46 -3.72
C GLY A 219 21.95 -27.59 -2.54
N GLU A 220 22.39 -27.32 -1.31
CA GLU A 220 21.55 -27.38 -0.10
C GLU A 220 21.10 -25.98 0.35
N HIS A 221 19.86 -25.86 0.86
CA HIS A 221 19.22 -24.59 1.22
C HIS A 221 19.30 -24.22 2.71
N GLN A 222 20.16 -24.88 3.50
CA GLN A 222 20.34 -24.59 4.92
C GLN A 222 21.29 -23.42 5.18
N VAL A 223 21.15 -22.78 6.33
CA VAL A 223 21.96 -21.64 6.80
C VAL A 223 22.81 -22.09 7.98
N ALA A 224 24.03 -21.57 8.06
CA ALA A 224 24.99 -21.84 9.14
C ALA A 224 25.07 -20.70 10.15
N ILE A 225 25.71 -20.96 11.29
CA ILE A 225 25.87 -20.00 12.41
C ILE A 225 26.48 -18.68 11.88
N GLY A 226 25.90 -17.54 12.25
CA GLY A 226 26.43 -16.22 11.90
C GLY A 226 26.37 -15.83 10.42
N GLU A 227 25.81 -16.65 9.53
CA GLU A 227 25.56 -16.27 8.12
C GLU A 227 24.46 -15.21 7.98
N ARG A 228 23.63 -15.05 9.02
CA ARG A 228 22.83 -13.84 9.27
C ARG A 228 23.01 -13.44 10.72
N TYR A 229 23.06 -12.15 10.98
CA TYR A 229 23.17 -11.59 12.32
C TYR A 229 22.60 -10.17 12.35
N THR A 230 22.30 -9.70 13.55
CA THR A 230 21.94 -8.30 13.82
C THR A 230 23.13 -7.60 14.47
N GLU A 231 23.30 -6.30 14.24
CA GLU A 231 24.19 -5.46 15.04
C GLU A 231 23.36 -4.58 15.97
N VAL A 232 23.66 -4.65 17.27
CA VAL A 232 22.94 -3.92 18.33
C VAL A 232 23.87 -2.97 19.09
N ARG A 233 23.41 -1.75 19.38
CA ARG A 233 24.20 -0.73 20.07
C ARG A 233 23.95 -0.73 21.58
N LEU A 234 24.90 -1.28 22.33
CA LEU A 234 24.83 -1.48 23.79
C LEU A 234 26.01 -0.80 24.51
N ASP A 235 25.79 -0.45 25.78
CA ASP A 235 26.83 -0.09 26.75
C ASP A 235 27.74 -1.29 27.07
N ARG A 236 27.12 -2.47 27.25
CA ARG A 236 27.79 -3.76 27.50
C ARG A 236 26.95 -4.91 26.91
N PRO A 237 27.55 -6.03 26.50
CA PRO A 237 26.79 -7.23 26.15
C PRO A 237 26.21 -7.85 27.43
N SER A 238 24.91 -7.62 27.69
CA SER A 238 24.15 -8.33 28.71
C SER A 238 22.70 -8.49 28.31
N PHE A 239 22.01 -9.46 28.92
CA PHE A 239 20.58 -9.70 28.69
C PHE A 239 19.73 -8.47 29.05
N GLU A 240 20.04 -7.78 30.15
CA GLU A 240 19.30 -6.57 30.57
C GLU A 240 19.47 -5.43 29.57
N ALA A 241 20.69 -5.23 29.04
CA ALA A 241 20.99 -4.19 28.07
C ALA A 241 20.25 -4.45 26.74
N LEU A 242 20.32 -5.69 26.23
CA LEU A 242 19.56 -6.11 25.05
C LEU A 242 18.04 -5.94 25.25
N ARG A 243 17.51 -6.45 26.38
CA ARG A 243 16.08 -6.34 26.71
C ARG A 243 15.63 -4.89 26.84
N ALA A 244 16.46 -4.00 27.38
CA ALA A 244 16.18 -2.57 27.48
C ALA A 244 16.11 -1.90 26.09
N VAL A 245 17.01 -2.23 25.17
CA VAL A 245 16.95 -1.70 23.78
C VAL A 245 15.69 -2.17 23.05
N LEU A 246 15.33 -3.45 23.17
CA LEU A 246 14.11 -3.97 22.53
C LEU A 246 12.84 -3.37 23.16
N LEU A 247 12.79 -3.20 24.48
CA LEU A 247 11.71 -2.50 25.18
C LEU A 247 11.58 -1.02 24.78
N ALA A 248 12.70 -0.32 24.57
CA ALA A 248 12.72 1.06 24.11
C ALA A 248 12.29 1.22 22.64
N ARG A 249 12.31 0.12 21.86
CA ARG A 249 11.96 0.06 20.44
C ARG A 249 12.73 1.07 19.56
N ASP A 250 13.95 1.42 19.96
CA ASP A 250 14.78 2.43 19.31
C ASP A 250 15.46 1.88 18.03
N PRO A 251 15.01 2.27 16.82
CA PRO A 251 15.58 1.76 15.57
C PRO A 251 17.00 2.29 15.31
N ALA A 252 17.46 3.34 16.00
CA ALA A 252 18.83 3.82 15.87
C ALA A 252 19.85 2.95 16.64
N ARG A 253 19.39 1.94 17.39
CA ARG A 253 20.22 0.97 18.14
C ARG A 253 20.25 -0.43 17.54
N VAL A 254 19.52 -0.68 16.45
CA VAL A 254 19.44 -1.99 15.79
C VAL A 254 19.69 -1.78 14.30
N ARG A 255 20.65 -2.51 13.71
CA ARG A 255 20.95 -2.44 12.28
C ARG A 255 21.36 -3.79 11.72
N PHE A 256 21.21 -3.95 10.40
CA PHE A 256 21.73 -5.09 9.65
C PHE A 256 23.12 -4.77 9.06
N PRO A 257 23.91 -5.78 8.66
CA PRO A 257 25.24 -5.58 8.07
C PRO A 257 25.17 -4.78 6.76
N GLU A 258 26.19 -4.00 6.43
CA GLU A 258 26.15 -3.09 5.26
C GLU A 258 25.99 -3.81 3.92
N ARG A 259 26.67 -4.95 3.75
CA ARG A 259 26.56 -5.83 2.58
C ARG A 259 25.13 -6.34 2.38
N GLU A 260 24.49 -6.76 3.45
CA GLU A 260 23.13 -7.26 3.42
C GLU A 260 22.10 -6.13 3.35
N ARG A 261 22.41 -4.93 3.83
CA ARG A 261 21.65 -3.70 3.54
C ARG A 261 21.75 -3.31 2.06
N LEU A 262 22.91 -3.48 1.42
CA LEU A 262 23.06 -3.31 -0.02
C LEU A 262 22.24 -4.35 -0.78
N ARG A 263 22.32 -5.63 -0.39
CA ARG A 263 21.50 -6.70 -0.99
C ARG A 263 20.00 -6.45 -0.78
N ALA A 264 19.58 -6.00 0.39
CA ALA A 264 18.20 -5.57 0.67
C ALA A 264 17.75 -4.49 -0.30
N TYR A 265 18.56 -3.44 -0.39
CA TYR A 265 18.30 -2.29 -1.24
C TYR A 265 18.22 -2.71 -2.71
N LEU A 266 19.19 -3.46 -3.23
CA LEU A 266 19.19 -3.97 -4.60
C LEU A 266 18.03 -4.95 -4.87
N THR A 267 17.62 -5.78 -3.91
CA THR A 267 16.48 -6.70 -4.06
C THR A 267 15.14 -5.95 -4.06
N GLN A 268 14.96 -5.01 -3.12
CA GLN A 268 13.79 -4.13 -3.06
C GLN A 268 13.66 -3.31 -4.35
N LEU A 269 14.78 -2.77 -4.84
CA LEU A 269 14.87 -2.06 -6.10
C LEU A 269 14.51 -2.97 -7.30
N ARG A 270 15.00 -4.20 -7.33
CA ARG A 270 14.65 -5.18 -8.39
C ARG A 270 13.20 -5.66 -8.34
N GLY A 271 12.47 -5.42 -7.25
CA GLY A 271 11.03 -5.66 -7.15
C GLY A 271 10.17 -4.77 -8.06
N ALA A 272 10.72 -3.69 -8.60
CA ALA A 272 10.06 -2.81 -9.56
C ALA A 272 10.97 -2.52 -10.78
N PRO A 273 11.31 -3.55 -11.59
CA PRO A 273 12.34 -3.44 -12.63
C PRO A 273 11.95 -2.39 -13.70
N GLU A 274 10.64 -2.24 -13.96
CA GLU A 274 10.02 -1.22 -14.82
C GLU A 274 10.50 0.21 -14.53
N ARG A 275 10.92 0.50 -13.30
CA ARG A 275 11.26 1.86 -12.82
C ARG A 275 12.72 2.01 -12.42
N ILE A 276 13.53 0.96 -12.55
CA ILE A 276 14.84 0.89 -11.89
C ILE A 276 15.91 0.30 -12.82
N VAL A 277 17.09 0.93 -12.82
CA VAL A 277 18.22 0.57 -13.69
C VAL A 277 19.50 0.46 -12.84
N LEU A 278 20.17 -0.68 -12.91
CA LEU A 278 21.48 -0.89 -12.28
C LEU A 278 22.57 -0.75 -13.36
N LEU A 279 23.60 0.03 -13.07
CA LEU A 279 24.62 0.44 -14.03
C LEU A 279 26.04 0.18 -13.51
N ASP A 280 26.86 -0.33 -14.43
CA ASP A 280 28.28 -0.57 -14.24
C ASP A 280 29.06 0.76 -14.22
N PRO A 281 30.01 0.99 -13.29
CA PRO A 281 30.75 2.25 -13.21
C PRO A 281 31.63 2.53 -14.44
N ASP A 282 32.06 1.49 -15.17
CA ASP A 282 32.97 1.63 -16.31
C ASP A 282 32.24 2.09 -17.60
N MET A 283 30.93 2.37 -17.54
CA MET A 283 30.17 2.88 -18.69
C MET A 283 30.36 4.38 -18.94
N ASP A 284 30.26 4.79 -20.21
CA ASP A 284 30.09 6.20 -20.60
C ASP A 284 28.79 6.76 -20.00
N PRO A 285 28.84 7.85 -19.20
CA PRO A 285 27.66 8.52 -18.67
C PRO A 285 26.63 8.93 -19.75
N ARG A 286 27.05 9.19 -21.00
CA ARG A 286 26.14 9.50 -22.11
C ARG A 286 25.19 8.33 -22.40
N SER A 287 25.66 7.09 -22.25
CA SER A 287 24.87 5.87 -22.44
C SER A 287 23.77 5.66 -21.39
N ALA A 288 23.74 6.44 -20.31
CA ALA A 288 22.61 6.45 -19.36
C ALA A 288 21.41 7.27 -19.88
N CYS A 289 21.57 8.13 -20.90
CA CYS A 289 20.49 9.02 -21.36
C CYS A 289 19.25 8.27 -21.89
N PRO A 290 19.36 7.19 -22.70
CA PRO A 290 18.18 6.38 -23.10
C PRO A 290 17.44 5.76 -21.92
N HIS A 291 18.17 5.34 -20.87
CA HIS A 291 17.59 4.81 -19.63
C HIS A 291 16.84 5.91 -18.86
N ILE A 292 17.41 7.11 -18.75
CA ILE A 292 16.78 8.27 -18.10
C ILE A 292 15.53 8.73 -18.85
N ALA A 293 15.57 8.81 -20.18
CA ALA A 293 14.41 9.12 -21.01
C ALA A 293 13.30 8.05 -20.83
N ALA A 294 13.66 6.76 -20.82
CA ALA A 294 12.72 5.68 -20.56
C ALA A 294 12.07 5.76 -19.18
N LEU A 295 12.84 6.07 -18.13
CA LEU A 295 12.30 6.25 -16.79
C LEU A 295 11.40 7.48 -16.69
N ALA A 296 11.77 8.60 -17.32
CA ALA A 296 10.92 9.79 -17.37
C ALA A 296 9.57 9.51 -18.07
N ASN A 297 9.60 8.78 -19.20
CA ASN A 297 8.41 8.31 -19.90
C ASN A 297 7.55 7.33 -19.08
N SER A 298 8.18 6.43 -18.31
CA SER A 298 7.50 5.49 -17.40
C SER A 298 7.10 6.09 -16.04
N GLY A 299 7.10 7.41 -15.89
CA GLY A 299 6.57 8.09 -14.70
C GLY A 299 7.60 8.36 -13.59
N GLY A 300 8.89 8.40 -13.92
CA GLY A 300 10.01 8.60 -12.99
C GLY A 300 10.48 7.31 -12.33
N GLY A 301 11.71 7.30 -11.85
CA GLY A 301 12.39 6.09 -11.37
C GLY A 301 13.79 6.35 -10.78
N THR A 302 14.58 5.30 -10.61
CA THR A 302 15.91 5.39 -9.97
C THR A 302 16.96 4.61 -10.78
N LEU A 303 18.12 5.23 -11.03
CA LEU A 303 19.32 4.54 -11.48
C LEU A 303 20.28 4.40 -10.30
N VAL A 304 21.05 3.30 -10.26
CA VAL A 304 22.16 3.12 -9.30
C VAL A 304 23.41 2.71 -10.07
N ILE A 305 24.47 3.52 -9.97
CA ILE A 305 25.74 3.36 -10.66
C ILE A 305 26.81 2.90 -9.67
N GLY A 306 27.70 2.00 -10.11
CA GLY A 306 28.69 1.34 -9.27
C GLY A 306 28.32 -0.11 -8.92
N VAL A 307 27.36 -0.71 -9.62
CA VAL A 307 26.82 -2.04 -9.33
C VAL A 307 27.07 -2.99 -10.50
N ARG A 308 27.80 -4.07 -10.26
CA ARG A 308 28.14 -5.11 -11.24
C ARG A 308 27.42 -6.41 -10.87
N GLY A 309 26.29 -6.65 -11.53
CA GLY A 309 25.41 -7.79 -11.22
C GLY A 309 24.77 -7.65 -9.83
N GLU A 310 25.35 -8.31 -8.83
CA GLU A 310 24.89 -8.31 -7.42
C GLU A 310 25.90 -7.68 -6.44
N GLN A 311 27.00 -7.13 -6.95
CA GLN A 311 28.11 -6.61 -6.15
C GLN A 311 28.23 -5.10 -6.31
N ALA A 312 28.49 -4.39 -5.21
CA ALA A 312 29.08 -3.06 -5.29
C ALA A 312 30.52 -3.19 -5.81
N VAL A 313 30.84 -2.38 -6.81
CA VAL A 313 32.21 -2.18 -7.34
C VAL A 313 32.66 -0.72 -7.20
N GLY A 314 31.73 0.19 -6.87
CA GLY A 314 32.02 1.60 -6.62
C GLY A 314 32.21 2.45 -7.89
N VAL A 315 32.10 3.76 -7.74
CA VAL A 315 32.40 4.76 -8.77
C VAL A 315 33.67 5.50 -8.33
N ALA A 316 34.75 5.40 -9.12
CA ALA A 316 36.07 5.88 -8.71
C ALA A 316 36.19 7.43 -8.57
N ASP A 317 35.36 8.17 -9.31
CA ASP A 317 35.14 9.61 -9.11
C ASP A 317 33.64 9.93 -9.26
N PRO A 318 32.89 9.90 -8.15
CA PRO A 318 31.45 10.18 -8.17
C PRO A 318 31.12 11.61 -8.63
N GLN A 319 32.01 12.59 -8.42
CA GLN A 319 31.76 14.00 -8.74
C GLN A 319 31.89 14.27 -10.23
N SER A 320 32.95 13.75 -10.85
CA SER A 320 33.18 13.82 -12.30
C SER A 320 32.09 13.06 -13.06
N TRP A 321 31.77 11.83 -12.63
CA TRP A 321 30.72 11.01 -13.26
C TRP A 321 29.35 11.70 -13.20
N SER A 322 28.96 12.20 -12.02
CA SER A 322 27.71 12.96 -11.83
C SER A 322 27.65 14.23 -12.68
N SER A 323 28.74 14.98 -12.75
CA SER A 323 28.84 16.22 -13.55
C SER A 323 28.73 15.94 -15.04
N ALA A 324 29.34 14.85 -15.52
CA ALA A 324 29.24 14.40 -16.90
C ALA A 324 27.80 13.99 -17.25
N LEU A 325 27.13 13.21 -16.39
CA LEU A 325 25.74 12.82 -16.60
C LEU A 325 24.80 14.02 -16.68
N MET A 326 24.88 14.95 -15.70
CA MET A 326 24.04 16.15 -15.65
C MET A 326 24.21 17.06 -16.87
N ARG A 327 25.40 17.06 -17.48
CA ARG A 327 25.66 17.75 -18.74
C ARG A 327 25.03 17.01 -19.92
N PHE A 328 25.30 15.71 -20.09
CA PHE A 328 24.75 14.93 -21.21
C PHE A 328 23.22 14.89 -21.22
N VAL A 329 22.57 14.77 -20.06
CA VAL A 329 21.09 14.76 -19.97
C VAL A 329 20.47 16.06 -20.47
N ARG A 330 21.16 17.20 -20.34
CA ARG A 330 20.75 18.51 -20.90
C ARG A 330 21.12 18.71 -22.38
N GLU A 331 22.03 17.90 -22.92
CA GLU A 331 22.45 17.92 -24.32
C GLU A 331 21.70 16.90 -25.19
N GLU A 332 21.19 15.83 -24.58
CA GLU A 332 20.70 14.63 -25.26
C GLU A 332 19.22 14.28 -24.99
N ILE A 333 18.53 14.93 -24.05
CA ILE A 333 17.11 14.68 -23.73
C ILE A 333 16.31 15.99 -23.77
N ASP A 334 15.18 15.98 -24.47
CA ASP A 334 14.25 17.12 -24.58
C ASP A 334 12.80 16.68 -24.26
N PRO A 335 12.09 17.35 -23.34
CA PRO A 335 12.63 18.28 -22.34
C PRO A 335 13.56 17.55 -21.36
N PRO A 336 14.61 18.18 -20.80
CA PRO A 336 15.49 17.52 -19.85
C PRO A 336 14.78 17.27 -18.51
N PRO A 337 14.71 16.02 -18.00
CA PRO A 337 14.10 15.73 -16.71
C PRO A 337 14.98 16.23 -15.54
N VAL A 338 14.36 16.50 -14.39
CA VAL A 338 15.10 16.80 -13.16
C VAL A 338 15.72 15.54 -12.60
N LEU A 339 16.99 15.62 -12.21
CA LEU A 339 17.73 14.54 -11.58
C LEU A 339 18.16 14.98 -10.18
N ASN A 340 17.81 14.20 -9.16
CA ASN A 340 18.36 14.33 -7.81
C ASN A 340 19.38 13.21 -7.60
N LEU A 341 20.61 13.56 -7.26
CA LEU A 341 21.71 12.61 -7.10
C LEU A 341 22.09 12.49 -5.63
N GLU A 342 22.27 11.25 -5.18
CA GLU A 342 22.66 10.89 -3.81
C GLU A 342 23.88 9.97 -3.85
N LEU A 343 24.81 10.19 -2.92
CA LEU A 343 26.03 9.38 -2.77
C LEU A 343 25.81 8.37 -1.64
N LEU A 344 25.80 7.07 -1.96
CA LEU A 344 25.63 5.99 -1.00
C LEU A 344 26.96 5.30 -0.75
N HIS A 345 27.33 5.11 0.52
CA HIS A 345 28.52 4.34 0.88
C HIS A 345 28.12 2.92 1.33
N PHE A 346 28.69 1.88 0.71
CA PHE A 346 28.45 0.48 1.04
C PHE A 346 29.73 -0.35 0.92
N GLU A 347 30.07 -1.14 1.95
CA GLU A 347 31.23 -2.05 1.92
C GLU A 347 32.56 -1.35 1.53
N GLY A 348 32.74 -0.08 1.90
CA GLY A 348 33.92 0.73 1.52
C GLY A 348 33.86 1.34 0.12
N HIS A 349 32.78 1.15 -0.64
CA HIS A 349 32.61 1.61 -2.02
C HIS A 349 31.53 2.69 -2.13
N ASP A 350 31.79 3.71 -2.94
CA ASP A 350 30.85 4.80 -3.21
C ASP A 350 29.97 4.47 -4.43
N LEU A 351 28.65 4.40 -4.24
CA LEU A 351 27.65 4.25 -5.30
C LEU A 351 26.95 5.59 -5.56
N VAL A 352 26.60 5.86 -6.82
CA VAL A 352 25.79 7.04 -7.18
C VAL A 352 24.36 6.60 -7.46
N GLN A 353 23.42 7.11 -6.67
CA GLN A 353 21.99 6.98 -6.90
C GLN A 353 21.47 8.21 -7.64
N VAL A 354 20.62 8.00 -8.66
CA VAL A 354 20.05 9.06 -9.49
C VAL A 354 18.54 8.87 -9.57
N HIS A 355 17.78 9.76 -8.94
CA HIS A 355 16.33 9.81 -9.07
C HIS A 355 15.92 10.64 -10.29
N VAL A 356 15.18 10.04 -11.22
CA VAL A 356 14.59 10.72 -12.38
C VAL A 356 13.22 11.25 -12.00
N GLN A 357 13.09 12.57 -11.95
CA GLN A 357 11.85 13.30 -11.70
C GLN A 357 11.41 14.04 -12.99
N PRO A 358 10.44 13.51 -13.73
CA PRO A 358 9.86 14.19 -14.88
C PRO A 358 8.95 15.36 -14.45
N GLU A 359 9.23 16.57 -14.94
CA GLU A 359 8.43 17.78 -14.67
C GLU A 359 7.34 18.04 -15.74
N SER A 360 7.59 17.58 -16.98
CA SER A 360 6.69 17.69 -18.13
C SER A 360 5.99 16.37 -18.44
N SER A 361 4.81 16.43 -19.06
CA SER A 361 4.16 15.25 -19.67
C SER A 361 5.07 14.55 -20.68
N PRO A 362 5.02 13.20 -20.79
CA PRO A 362 5.65 12.46 -21.87
C PRO A 362 5.14 12.92 -23.26
N PRO A 363 5.90 12.68 -24.34
CA PRO A 363 7.17 11.95 -24.39
C PRO A 363 8.41 12.82 -24.13
N TYR A 364 9.34 12.25 -23.37
CA TYR A 364 10.76 12.62 -23.33
C TYR A 364 11.45 11.97 -24.52
N LEU A 365 12.05 12.79 -25.39
CA LEU A 365 12.75 12.34 -26.59
C LEU A 365 14.26 12.42 -26.37
N THR A 366 15.03 11.49 -26.95
CA THR A 366 16.46 11.75 -27.15
C THR A 366 16.68 12.70 -28.32
N ARG A 367 17.86 13.32 -28.39
CA ARG A 367 18.33 14.17 -29.49
C ARG A 367 18.22 13.54 -30.90
N GLU A 368 18.18 12.21 -30.97
CA GLU A 368 18.00 11.45 -32.21
C GLU A 368 16.52 11.35 -32.64
N GLY A 369 15.60 11.97 -31.88
CA GLY A 369 14.14 11.89 -32.07
C GLY A 369 13.51 10.60 -31.54
N VAL A 370 14.26 9.79 -30.79
CA VAL A 370 13.82 8.47 -30.32
C VAL A 370 13.21 8.59 -28.93
N VAL A 371 11.95 8.17 -28.80
CA VAL A 371 11.30 7.96 -27.49
C VAL A 371 11.63 6.56 -27.02
N TYR A 372 12.18 6.44 -25.82
CA TYR A 372 12.44 5.15 -25.17
C TYR A 372 11.38 4.84 -24.12
N VAL A 373 11.09 3.55 -23.93
CA VAL A 373 10.26 3.01 -22.85
C VAL A 373 11.01 1.91 -22.11
N ARG A 374 10.59 1.67 -20.87
CA ARG A 374 11.03 0.54 -20.07
C ARG A 374 9.92 -0.52 -20.03
N ARG A 375 10.30 -1.79 -20.20
CA ARG A 375 9.43 -2.97 -20.02
C ARG A 375 10.26 -4.06 -19.35
N GLY A 376 9.81 -4.56 -18.20
CA GLY A 376 10.63 -5.41 -17.34
C GLY A 376 11.96 -4.73 -17.00
N SER A 377 13.06 -5.45 -17.19
CA SER A 377 14.43 -4.94 -17.02
C SER A 377 15.01 -4.25 -18.25
N GLU A 378 14.31 -4.22 -19.39
CA GLU A 378 14.83 -3.72 -20.67
C GLU A 378 14.42 -2.28 -20.97
N THR A 379 15.34 -1.52 -21.57
CA THR A 379 15.07 -0.19 -22.14
C THR A 379 15.19 -0.29 -23.66
N ARG A 380 14.13 0.09 -24.38
CA ARG A 380 14.06 0.00 -25.85
C ARG A 380 13.28 1.17 -26.44
N PRO A 381 13.40 1.44 -27.76
CA PRO A 381 12.49 2.37 -28.44
C PRO A 381 11.02 2.00 -28.25
N ALA A 382 10.18 3.03 -28.16
CA ALA A 382 8.72 2.89 -28.06
C ALA A 382 8.12 2.38 -29.38
N THR A 383 7.20 1.41 -29.30
CA THR A 383 6.40 1.00 -30.47
C THR A 383 5.36 2.07 -30.80
N ARG A 384 4.75 2.01 -32.00
CA ARG A 384 3.69 2.94 -32.41
C ARG A 384 2.51 2.97 -31.42
N THR A 385 2.16 1.84 -30.80
CA THR A 385 1.09 1.77 -29.79
C THR A 385 1.54 2.48 -28.50
N GLU A 386 2.74 2.19 -28.02
CA GLU A 386 3.28 2.80 -26.80
C GLU A 386 3.52 4.31 -26.95
N LEU A 387 3.85 4.79 -28.15
CA LEU A 387 3.89 6.23 -28.45
C LEU A 387 2.51 6.90 -28.32
N LEU A 388 1.45 6.22 -28.78
CA LEU A 388 0.07 6.71 -28.66
C LEU A 388 -0.43 6.62 -27.21
N GLU A 389 -0.01 5.59 -26.46
CA GLU A 389 -0.23 5.49 -25.02
C GLU A 389 0.46 6.64 -24.28
N LEU A 390 1.76 6.88 -24.50
CA LEU A 390 2.52 7.97 -23.86
C LEU A 390 1.93 9.35 -24.14
N VAL A 391 1.51 9.63 -25.38
CA VAL A 391 0.85 10.90 -25.76
C VAL A 391 -0.57 11.01 -25.17
N GLY A 392 -1.22 9.89 -24.85
CA GLY A 392 -2.46 9.86 -24.05
C GLY A 392 -2.22 9.94 -22.54
N LEU A 393 -1.03 9.60 -22.06
CA LEU A 393 -0.62 9.54 -20.66
C LEU A 393 0.13 10.81 -20.23
N GLY A 394 -0.57 11.95 -20.31
CA GLY A 394 -0.20 13.10 -19.48
C GLY A 394 -0.15 12.70 -18.00
N PHE A 395 0.73 13.34 -17.21
CA PHE A 395 1.14 12.79 -15.90
C PHE A 395 -0.05 12.44 -14.98
N PRO A 396 -0.11 11.21 -14.41
CA PRO A 396 -1.09 10.83 -13.40
C PRO A 396 -0.72 11.45 -12.03
N GLY A 397 -0.66 12.78 -11.99
CA GLY A 397 -0.19 13.61 -10.87
C GLY A 397 -1.14 14.76 -10.49
N SER A 398 -2.22 15.00 -11.25
CA SER A 398 -3.38 15.79 -10.79
C SER A 398 -4.64 15.39 -11.58
N THR A 399 -5.82 15.65 -11.00
CA THR A 399 -7.16 15.44 -11.61
C THR A 399 -7.42 14.05 -12.21
N GLN A 400 -7.63 13.02 -11.38
CA GLN A 400 -8.35 11.82 -11.84
C GLN A 400 -9.82 12.16 -12.17
N GLY A 401 -10.33 11.66 -13.29
CA GLY A 401 -11.75 11.73 -13.68
C GLY A 401 -12.19 12.98 -14.46
N LEU A 402 -11.41 14.06 -14.44
CA LEU A 402 -11.74 15.31 -15.12
C LEU A 402 -11.43 15.25 -16.63
N ASP A 403 -12.47 15.03 -17.44
CA ASP A 403 -12.41 15.23 -18.89
C ASP A 403 -12.20 16.72 -19.21
N LEU A 404 -10.98 17.10 -19.61
CA LEU A 404 -10.60 18.49 -19.94
C LEU A 404 -10.91 18.82 -21.42
N PRO A 405 -11.45 20.01 -21.74
CA PRO A 405 -11.55 20.47 -23.12
C PRO A 405 -10.19 20.53 -23.84
N TYR A 406 -10.15 20.21 -25.13
CA TYR A 406 -8.92 20.23 -25.97
C TYR A 406 -8.40 21.64 -26.29
N ALA A 407 -9.20 22.69 -26.02
CA ALA A 407 -8.80 24.08 -26.17
C ALA A 407 -9.66 24.98 -25.29
N GLY A 408 -9.10 26.09 -24.83
CA GLY A 408 -9.69 26.96 -23.82
C GLY A 408 -8.66 27.28 -22.74
N VAL A 409 -9.05 27.97 -21.68
CA VAL A 409 -8.15 28.41 -20.61
C VAL A 409 -8.78 28.21 -19.25
N GLU A 410 -8.00 27.76 -18.27
CA GLU A 410 -8.40 27.65 -16.87
C GLU A 410 -7.51 28.55 -15.99
N ILE A 411 -8.10 29.18 -14.97
CA ILE A 411 -7.37 29.89 -13.91
C ILE A 411 -7.24 28.94 -12.73
N VAL A 412 -6.05 28.37 -12.52
CA VAL A 412 -5.79 27.32 -11.51
C VAL A 412 -5.23 27.85 -10.20
N GLY A 413 -4.71 29.08 -10.20
CA GLY A 413 -4.14 29.73 -9.02
C GLY A 413 -4.25 31.25 -9.09
N VAL A 414 -4.41 31.89 -7.93
CA VAL A 414 -4.50 33.35 -7.80
C VAL A 414 -3.72 33.80 -6.56
N HIS A 415 -2.71 34.62 -6.76
CA HIS A 415 -1.79 35.03 -5.69
C HIS A 415 -1.57 36.54 -5.67
N LEU A 416 -1.57 37.14 -4.49
CA LEU A 416 -1.27 38.56 -4.29
C LEU A 416 0.19 38.70 -3.85
N ARG A 417 1.00 39.44 -4.62
CA ARG A 417 2.40 39.77 -4.26
C ARG A 417 2.62 41.26 -4.53
N ASP A 418 3.19 41.98 -3.57
CA ASP A 418 3.52 43.42 -3.68
C ASP A 418 2.34 44.31 -4.15
N GLY A 419 1.12 43.96 -3.74
CA GLY A 419 -0.11 44.65 -4.14
C GLY A 419 -0.63 44.32 -5.55
N VAL A 420 0.05 43.45 -6.29
CA VAL A 420 -0.31 43.02 -7.65
C VAL A 420 -0.83 41.58 -7.64
N TRP A 421 -1.91 41.34 -8.38
CA TRP A 421 -2.47 39.99 -8.57
C TRP A 421 -1.75 39.25 -9.70
N PHE A 422 -1.26 38.06 -9.38
CA PHE A 422 -0.69 37.06 -10.27
C PHE A 422 -1.72 35.95 -10.48
N TYR A 423 -1.76 35.40 -11.69
CA TYR A 423 -2.71 34.38 -12.11
C TYR A 423 -1.96 33.20 -12.72
N ASP A 424 -2.13 32.02 -12.14
CA ASP A 424 -1.59 30.79 -12.71
C ASP A 424 -2.61 30.26 -13.70
N VAL A 425 -2.19 30.26 -14.97
CA VAL A 425 -3.07 30.05 -16.12
C VAL A 425 -2.67 28.76 -16.82
N ARG A 426 -3.64 27.84 -16.91
CA ARG A 426 -3.54 26.61 -17.68
C ARG A 426 -4.30 26.84 -18.99
N ASP A 427 -3.61 27.34 -20.03
CA ASP A 427 -4.15 27.24 -21.38
C ASP A 427 -4.11 25.77 -21.80
N LEU A 428 -5.26 25.24 -22.20
CA LEU A 428 -5.46 23.81 -22.46
C LEU A 428 -4.72 23.33 -23.71
N ARG A 429 -4.03 24.25 -24.41
CA ARG A 429 -3.10 24.00 -25.52
C ARG A 429 -1.63 23.98 -25.07
N VAL A 430 -1.24 24.81 -24.09
CA VAL A 430 0.14 25.01 -23.59
C VAL A 430 0.16 25.64 -22.18
N THR A 431 0.88 25.07 -21.21
CA THR A 431 0.91 25.60 -19.83
C THR A 431 1.87 26.80 -19.67
N SER A 432 1.38 27.98 -19.26
CA SER A 432 2.24 29.10 -18.82
C SER A 432 1.51 30.15 -17.96
N GLY A 433 2.09 30.52 -16.81
CA GLY A 433 1.52 31.50 -15.87
C GLY A 433 1.77 32.97 -16.27
N VAL A 434 0.84 33.88 -15.93
CA VAL A 434 0.87 35.27 -16.42
C VAL A 434 0.34 36.31 -15.41
N THR A 435 0.64 37.59 -15.68
CA THR A 435 0.12 38.73 -14.92
C THR A 435 -0.94 39.49 -15.74
N ARG A 436 -1.90 40.14 -15.06
CA ARG A 436 -2.99 40.88 -15.74
C ARG A 436 -2.49 41.97 -16.71
N GLN A 437 -1.29 42.52 -16.48
CA GLN A 437 -0.67 43.52 -17.39
C GLN A 437 0.01 42.90 -18.64
N ARG A 438 0.28 41.59 -18.63
CA ARG A 438 0.94 40.87 -19.74
C ARG A 438 -0.02 39.95 -20.52
N ALA A 439 -1.13 39.56 -19.90
CA ALA A 439 -2.18 38.76 -20.54
C ALA A 439 -2.74 39.46 -21.78
N LYS A 440 -2.96 38.70 -22.85
CA LYS A 440 -3.54 39.14 -24.13
C LYS A 440 -4.58 38.11 -24.60
N GLY A 441 -5.44 38.50 -25.53
CA GLY A 441 -6.44 37.61 -26.14
C GLY A 441 -7.25 36.84 -25.10
N LEU A 442 -7.27 35.51 -25.23
CA LEU A 442 -8.04 34.62 -24.36
C LEU A 442 -7.60 34.64 -22.88
N TRP A 443 -6.31 34.87 -22.59
CA TRP A 443 -5.81 34.95 -21.21
C TRP A 443 -6.33 36.19 -20.48
N ALA A 444 -6.42 37.32 -21.17
CA ALA A 444 -7.00 38.54 -20.62
C ALA A 444 -8.51 38.35 -20.34
N TYR A 445 -9.23 37.67 -21.24
CA TYR A 445 -10.63 37.33 -21.04
C TYR A 445 -10.87 36.41 -19.83
N ALA A 446 -10.08 35.33 -19.70
CA ALA A 446 -10.20 34.39 -18.59
C ALA A 446 -9.93 35.06 -17.22
N ILE A 447 -8.89 35.90 -17.12
CA ILE A 447 -8.58 36.67 -15.90
C ILE A 447 -9.72 37.64 -15.57
N ASP A 448 -10.24 38.38 -16.55
CA ASP A 448 -11.30 39.36 -16.32
C ASP A 448 -12.63 38.72 -15.88
N ARG A 449 -12.97 37.56 -16.43
CA ARG A 449 -14.13 36.77 -15.98
C ARG A 449 -13.93 36.13 -14.61
N HIS A 450 -12.75 35.60 -14.31
CA HIS A 450 -12.44 35.08 -12.97
C HIS A 450 -12.47 36.20 -11.91
N GLU A 451 -12.01 37.41 -12.25
CA GLU A 451 -12.16 38.58 -11.39
C GLU A 451 -13.62 39.03 -11.24
N SER A 452 -14.42 38.97 -12.32
CA SER A 452 -15.87 39.27 -12.26
C SER A 452 -16.58 38.36 -11.25
N LEU A 453 -16.27 37.06 -11.25
CA LEU A 453 -16.77 36.09 -10.25
C LEU A 453 -16.31 36.47 -8.83
N ARG A 454 -15.00 36.68 -8.64
CA ARG A 454 -14.41 37.04 -7.35
C ARG A 454 -14.97 38.35 -6.76
N GLN A 455 -15.38 39.29 -7.61
CA GLN A 455 -15.97 40.57 -7.22
C GLN A 455 -17.50 40.52 -7.08
N GLY A 456 -18.15 39.37 -7.30
CA GLY A 456 -19.61 39.23 -7.24
C GLY A 456 -20.36 39.93 -8.38
N GLN A 457 -19.65 40.28 -9.47
CA GLN A 457 -20.21 40.92 -10.67
C GLN A 457 -20.70 39.91 -11.71
N ALA A 458 -20.38 38.64 -11.54
CA ALA A 458 -20.86 37.51 -12.33
C ALA A 458 -21.23 36.35 -11.40
N ASP A 459 -22.17 35.49 -11.83
CA ASP A 459 -22.75 34.43 -10.99
C ASP A 459 -22.82 33.08 -11.74
N LEU A 460 -22.44 32.01 -11.04
CA LEU A 460 -22.48 30.62 -11.52
C LEU A 460 -23.86 29.98 -11.35
N ASN A 461 -24.81 30.61 -10.65
CA ASN A 461 -26.23 30.20 -10.67
C ASN A 461 -26.86 30.28 -12.07
N GLN A 462 -26.21 30.95 -13.02
CA GLN A 462 -26.61 31.04 -14.43
C GLN A 462 -26.15 29.84 -15.28
N VAL A 463 -25.37 28.91 -14.72
CA VAL A 463 -24.88 27.73 -15.43
C VAL A 463 -26.02 26.75 -15.71
N VAL A 464 -26.16 26.33 -16.97
CA VAL A 464 -27.08 25.26 -17.38
C VAL A 464 -26.35 23.92 -17.26
N TRP A 465 -26.91 22.98 -16.50
CA TRP A 465 -26.24 21.74 -16.08
C TRP A 465 -26.80 20.47 -16.73
N LYS A 466 -25.92 19.52 -17.05
CA LYS A 466 -26.25 18.11 -17.34
C LYS A 466 -25.27 17.21 -16.56
N GLY A 467 -25.72 16.70 -15.42
CA GLY A 467 -24.88 15.90 -14.51
C GLY A 467 -23.85 16.74 -13.76
N ASP A 468 -22.58 16.34 -13.85
CA ASP A 468 -21.38 17.00 -13.29
C ASP A 468 -20.84 18.14 -14.18
N ARG A 469 -21.35 18.27 -15.40
CA ARG A 469 -20.89 19.24 -16.42
C ARG A 469 -21.96 20.27 -16.73
N GLY A 470 -21.54 21.52 -16.91
CA GLY A 470 -22.42 22.64 -17.23
C GLY A 470 -21.82 23.57 -18.28
N VAL A 471 -22.70 24.22 -19.04
CA VAL A 471 -22.35 25.35 -19.90
C VAL A 471 -22.79 26.60 -19.18
N TRP A 472 -21.84 27.48 -18.86
CA TRP A 472 -22.14 28.76 -18.23
C TRP A 472 -22.69 29.73 -19.27
N ARG A 473 -21.98 29.86 -20.38
CA ARG A 473 -22.30 30.82 -21.45
C ARG A 473 -21.89 30.25 -22.80
N VAL A 474 -22.60 30.66 -23.85
CA VAL A 474 -22.24 30.41 -25.24
C VAL A 474 -22.28 31.71 -26.01
N TYR A 475 -21.24 31.96 -26.80
CA TYR A 475 -21.09 33.19 -27.57
C TYR A 475 -20.38 32.96 -28.91
N ARG A 476 -20.45 33.95 -29.79
CA ARG A 476 -19.78 33.92 -31.10
C ARG A 476 -18.56 34.85 -31.11
N SER A 477 -17.40 34.30 -31.44
CA SER A 477 -16.15 35.05 -31.64
C SER A 477 -15.71 34.90 -33.09
N GLY A 478 -15.88 35.97 -33.89
CA GLY A 478 -15.89 35.86 -35.35
C GLY A 478 -17.03 34.95 -35.82
N GLU A 479 -16.75 34.06 -36.77
CA GLU A 479 -17.72 33.06 -37.21
C GLU A 479 -17.88 31.89 -36.22
N ARG A 480 -16.88 31.67 -35.34
CA ARG A 480 -16.78 30.49 -34.48
C ARG A 480 -17.67 30.61 -33.23
N ARG A 481 -18.35 29.53 -32.88
CA ARG A 481 -19.05 29.39 -31.59
C ARG A 481 -18.07 28.97 -30.50
N VAL A 482 -18.22 29.58 -29.33
CA VAL A 482 -17.32 29.50 -28.18
C VAL A 482 -18.15 29.38 -26.90
N TYR A 483 -17.64 28.66 -25.91
CA TYR A 483 -18.33 28.30 -24.68
C TYR A 483 -17.48 28.62 -23.46
N ASP A 484 -18.11 29.11 -22.39
CA ASP A 484 -17.55 29.04 -21.04
C ASP A 484 -18.16 27.80 -20.36
N LEU A 485 -17.32 26.84 -19.96
CA LEU A 485 -17.71 25.54 -19.44
C LEU A 485 -17.35 25.41 -17.95
N VAL A 486 -18.15 24.67 -17.19
CA VAL A 486 -18.01 24.55 -15.73
C VAL A 486 -18.20 23.09 -15.31
N HIS A 487 -17.26 22.58 -14.50
CA HIS A 487 -17.38 21.30 -13.83
C HIS A 487 -17.81 21.49 -12.38
N ARG A 488 -18.39 20.45 -11.78
CA ARG A 488 -18.59 20.37 -10.34
C ARG A 488 -18.28 18.96 -9.84
N GLU A 489 -17.66 18.88 -8.67
CA GLU A 489 -17.42 17.61 -7.99
C GLU A 489 -18.75 16.98 -7.52
N SER A 490 -18.71 15.74 -7.03
CA SER A 490 -19.90 15.00 -6.57
C SER A 490 -20.67 15.64 -5.40
N SER A 491 -20.06 16.58 -4.66
CA SER A 491 -20.74 17.40 -3.64
C SER A 491 -21.63 18.52 -4.22
N GLY A 492 -21.53 18.78 -5.52
CA GLY A 492 -22.17 19.91 -6.21
C GLY A 492 -21.35 21.20 -6.21
N ARG A 493 -20.20 21.25 -5.50
CA ARG A 493 -19.26 22.38 -5.54
C ARG A 493 -18.59 22.50 -6.91
N VAL A 494 -18.60 23.69 -7.49
CA VAL A 494 -17.80 24.02 -8.68
C VAL A 494 -16.32 23.94 -8.33
N ASP A 495 -15.59 23.12 -9.07
CA ASP A 495 -14.17 22.83 -8.91
C ASP A 495 -13.33 23.38 -10.08
N HIS A 496 -13.86 23.35 -11.32
CA HIS A 496 -13.17 23.84 -12.52
C HIS A 496 -14.03 24.75 -13.41
N VAL A 497 -13.43 25.79 -13.99
CA VAL A 497 -14.05 26.70 -14.97
C VAL A 497 -13.12 26.89 -16.16
N PHE A 498 -13.60 26.53 -17.35
CA PHE A 498 -12.88 26.62 -18.62
C PHE A 498 -13.44 27.75 -19.47
N TYR A 499 -12.63 28.78 -19.71
CA TYR A 499 -12.98 30.00 -20.43
C TYR A 499 -12.69 29.86 -21.92
N GLY A 500 -13.64 30.32 -22.74
CA GLY A 500 -13.47 30.46 -24.19
C GLY A 500 -13.13 29.17 -24.97
N VAL A 501 -13.73 28.05 -24.59
CA VAL A 501 -13.62 26.76 -25.28
C VAL A 501 -14.33 26.83 -26.63
N SER A 502 -13.60 26.71 -27.75
CA SER A 502 -14.23 26.68 -29.08
C SER A 502 -14.98 25.37 -29.35
N GLU A 503 -15.92 25.36 -30.30
CA GLU A 503 -16.68 24.15 -30.69
C GLU A 503 -15.77 22.98 -31.15
N TRP A 504 -14.57 23.27 -31.69
CA TRP A 504 -13.52 22.28 -32.01
C TRP A 504 -12.71 21.81 -30.79
N GLY A 505 -12.70 22.60 -29.71
CA GLY A 505 -12.07 22.26 -28.42
C GLY A 505 -12.92 21.34 -27.55
N LEU A 506 -14.14 20.98 -27.96
CA LEU A 506 -15.01 20.08 -27.21
C LEU A 506 -14.58 18.62 -27.38
N THR A 507 -14.27 17.95 -26.28
CA THR A 507 -14.15 16.48 -26.19
C THR A 507 -15.48 15.80 -26.57
N PRO A 508 -15.52 14.47 -26.80
CA PRO A 508 -16.77 13.76 -27.04
C PRO A 508 -17.83 13.97 -25.94
N ARG A 509 -17.44 13.95 -24.65
CA ARG A 509 -18.38 14.14 -23.53
C ARG A 509 -18.84 15.59 -23.40
N TRP A 510 -17.93 16.57 -23.50
CA TRP A 510 -18.32 17.98 -23.52
C TRP A 510 -19.21 18.34 -24.70
N ARG A 511 -18.98 17.72 -25.87
CA ARG A 511 -19.84 17.86 -27.04
C ARG A 511 -21.22 17.27 -26.82
N GLU A 512 -21.33 16.09 -26.22
CA GLU A 512 -22.62 15.48 -25.85
C GLU A 512 -23.39 16.27 -24.78
N VAL A 513 -22.68 16.98 -23.90
CA VAL A 513 -23.28 17.94 -22.95
C VAL A 513 -23.78 19.19 -23.68
N VAL A 514 -22.92 19.82 -24.48
CA VAL A 514 -23.25 21.03 -25.26
C VAL A 514 -24.39 20.80 -26.25
N GLU A 515 -24.41 19.68 -26.96
CA GLU A 515 -25.49 19.31 -27.90
C GLU A 515 -26.82 19.09 -27.18
N ALA A 516 -26.83 18.35 -26.06
CA ALA A 516 -28.04 18.10 -25.29
C ALA A 516 -28.60 19.35 -24.60
N LEU A 517 -27.73 20.28 -24.19
CA LEU A 517 -28.13 21.55 -23.57
C LEU A 517 -28.44 22.65 -24.60
N ARG A 518 -28.05 22.49 -25.88
CA ARG A 518 -28.22 23.51 -26.94
C ARG A 518 -29.62 24.16 -26.99
N PRO A 519 -30.76 23.47 -26.80
CA PRO A 519 -32.09 24.10 -26.82
C PRO A 519 -32.36 25.06 -25.65
N LEU A 520 -31.55 25.02 -24.59
CA LEU A 520 -31.70 25.79 -23.35
C LEU A 520 -30.69 26.96 -23.26
N LEU A 521 -29.78 27.09 -24.22
CA LEU A 521 -28.69 28.06 -24.21
C LEU A 521 -29.02 29.29 -25.06
N VAL A 522 -28.74 30.48 -24.52
CA VAL A 522 -28.88 31.76 -25.23
C VAL A 522 -27.53 32.17 -25.82
N GLU A 523 -27.44 32.36 -27.14
CA GLU A 523 -26.21 32.85 -27.79
C GLU A 523 -26.01 34.36 -27.55
N GLU A 524 -24.97 34.70 -26.80
CA GLU A 524 -24.47 36.07 -26.67
C GLU A 524 -23.54 36.46 -27.83
N ARG A 525 -23.43 37.76 -28.11
CA ARG A 525 -22.40 38.31 -29.01
C ARG A 525 -21.27 38.92 -28.18
N VAL A 526 -20.08 38.33 -28.25
CA VAL A 526 -18.89 38.76 -27.49
C VAL A 526 -17.71 38.85 -28.46
N VAL A 527 -17.21 40.06 -28.68
CA VAL A 527 -16.03 40.28 -29.54
C VAL A 527 -14.77 40.10 -28.70
N LEU A 528 -14.03 39.01 -28.92
CA LEU A 528 -12.68 38.86 -28.39
C LEU A 528 -11.68 39.60 -29.31
N PRO A 529 -10.57 40.14 -28.77
CA PRO A 529 -9.45 40.61 -29.60
C PRO A 529 -8.78 39.44 -30.32
N GLU A 530 -8.51 39.57 -31.62
CA GLU A 530 -7.86 38.52 -32.42
C GLU A 530 -6.40 38.28 -32.01
N GLU A 531 -5.95 37.02 -32.08
CA GLU A 531 -4.55 36.63 -31.87
C GLU A 531 -3.72 37.04 -33.10
N SER A 532 -2.95 38.13 -32.99
CA SER A 532 -2.04 38.57 -34.05
C SER A 532 -0.81 37.65 -34.14
N GLU A 533 -0.62 36.97 -35.27
CA GLU A 533 0.60 36.18 -35.54
C GLU A 533 1.88 37.04 -35.46
N PRO A 534 3.02 36.46 -35.05
CA PRO A 534 4.31 37.16 -34.96
C PRO A 534 4.89 37.44 -36.37
N GLY A 535 4.41 38.51 -37.00
CA GLY A 535 4.84 38.92 -38.34
C GLY A 535 6.34 39.27 -38.44
N ILE A 536 6.95 38.82 -39.54
CA ILE A 536 8.32 39.16 -39.94
C ILE A 536 8.42 40.69 -40.17
N PRO A 537 9.47 41.39 -39.69
CA PRO A 537 9.56 42.84 -39.79
C PRO A 537 9.79 43.31 -41.23
N GLY A 538 8.80 44.01 -41.81
CA GLY A 538 8.84 44.48 -43.20
C GLY A 538 8.02 45.73 -43.49
N GLU A 539 8.72 46.87 -43.55
CA GLU A 539 8.32 48.14 -44.20
C GLU A 539 7.10 48.93 -43.67
N THR A 540 6.94 50.17 -44.17
CA THR A 540 6.08 51.21 -43.57
C THR A 540 5.37 52.05 -44.63
N ARG A 541 4.14 52.54 -44.34
CA ARG A 541 3.71 53.96 -44.49
C ARG A 541 2.26 54.21 -44.02
N PRO A 542 1.83 55.48 -43.83
CA PRO A 542 0.68 55.81 -42.95
C PRO A 542 -0.68 55.99 -43.66
N PRO A 543 -1.80 55.91 -42.92
CA PRO A 543 -3.15 56.19 -43.42
C PRO A 543 -3.60 57.66 -43.21
N ARG A 544 -4.46 58.16 -44.11
CA ARG A 544 -5.39 59.33 -43.97
C ARG A 544 -6.10 59.56 -45.33
N PRO A 545 -7.28 60.22 -45.42
CA PRO A 545 -8.38 60.38 -44.44
C PRO A 545 -9.80 60.21 -45.09
N VAL A 546 -10.84 60.77 -44.42
CA VAL A 546 -12.24 61.05 -44.89
C VAL A 546 -13.19 59.82 -44.90
N TRP A 547 -14.33 59.75 -44.17
CA TRP A 547 -15.63 60.49 -44.25
C TRP A 547 -16.35 60.29 -45.61
N THR A 548 -17.68 60.16 -45.77
CA THR A 548 -18.90 60.57 -45.02
C THR A 548 -19.94 59.43 -44.96
N GLY A 549 -20.88 59.37 -44.00
CA GLY A 549 -22.19 60.06 -44.11
C GLY A 549 -23.35 59.25 -43.45
N PRO A 550 -24.52 59.85 -43.15
CA PRO A 550 -25.28 59.51 -41.91
C PRO A 550 -26.82 59.32 -42.07
N VAL A 551 -27.58 59.48 -40.95
CA VAL A 551 -29.05 59.76 -40.81
C VAL A 551 -29.96 58.52 -40.63
N ARG A 552 -30.38 58.14 -39.39
CA ARG A 552 -31.59 58.54 -38.57
C ARG A 552 -32.87 57.75 -38.96
N GLU A 553 -33.94 57.56 -38.17
CA GLU A 553 -34.37 57.76 -36.75
C GLU A 553 -35.62 56.85 -36.51
N GLY A 554 -36.19 56.59 -35.33
CA GLY A 554 -35.97 57.01 -33.93
C GLY A 554 -36.43 55.91 -32.93
N ARG A 555 -36.29 56.05 -31.60
CA ARG A 555 -37.25 56.66 -30.63
C ARG A 555 -38.68 56.06 -30.68
N ALA A 556 -39.36 55.72 -29.58
CA ALA A 556 -39.14 55.85 -28.12
C ALA A 556 -39.79 54.62 -27.41
N ASP A 557 -39.31 54.03 -26.31
CA ASP A 557 -39.01 54.54 -24.94
C ASP A 557 -40.27 54.67 -24.02
N TRP A 558 -40.06 54.64 -22.70
CA TRP A 558 -40.99 54.60 -21.53
C TRP A 558 -41.24 53.23 -20.85
N GLY A 559 -41.22 53.23 -19.49
CA GLY A 559 -41.37 52.07 -18.60
C GLY A 559 -41.75 52.47 -17.16
N SER A 560 -41.47 51.61 -16.14
CA SER A 560 -41.93 51.67 -14.72
C SER A 560 -43.45 51.43 -14.55
N THR A 561 -44.09 51.01 -13.43
CA THR A 561 -43.78 50.53 -12.04
C THR A 561 -45.07 49.83 -11.50
N GLY A 562 -45.18 49.13 -10.35
CA GLY A 562 -44.24 48.72 -9.29
C GLY A 562 -44.96 48.38 -7.94
N ALA A 563 -44.35 47.52 -7.10
CA ALA A 563 -44.68 47.22 -5.68
C ALA A 563 -45.96 46.42 -5.29
N GLN A 564 -45.88 45.80 -4.10
CA GLN A 564 -46.86 45.02 -3.29
C GLN A 564 -47.54 45.94 -2.22
N PRO A 565 -48.55 45.54 -1.35
CA PRO A 565 -48.71 44.24 -0.65
C PRO A 565 -50.13 43.74 -0.23
N GLN A 566 -50.12 42.71 0.63
CA GLN A 566 -51.14 41.93 1.41
C GLN A 566 -51.96 42.70 2.49
N PRO A 567 -52.81 42.05 3.37
CA PRO A 567 -53.46 40.70 3.41
C PRO A 567 -55.02 40.88 3.56
N PRO A 568 -55.84 40.23 4.47
CA PRO A 568 -55.93 38.89 5.11
C PRO A 568 -57.31 38.20 4.78
N ALA A 569 -58.06 37.35 5.53
CA ALA A 569 -57.99 36.68 6.85
C ALA A 569 -58.96 35.44 6.95
N THR A 570 -58.61 34.42 7.78
CA THR A 570 -59.51 33.49 8.58
C THR A 570 -60.61 32.64 7.89
N GLU A 571 -61.11 31.50 8.42
CA GLU A 571 -61.14 30.98 9.81
C GLU A 571 -61.15 29.42 9.93
N ALA A 572 -60.87 28.94 11.16
CA ALA A 572 -60.96 27.62 11.85
C ALA A 572 -61.77 26.40 11.29
N ALA A 573 -61.79 25.20 11.94
CA ALA A 573 -60.82 24.34 12.68
C ALA A 573 -61.59 23.18 13.37
N LYS A 574 -60.98 21.99 13.55
CA LYS A 574 -61.32 21.02 14.64
C LYS A 574 -60.28 19.90 14.82
N GLU A 575 -60.22 19.35 16.03
CA GLU A 575 -59.20 18.39 16.50
C GLU A 575 -59.73 16.95 16.60
N THR A 576 -58.83 15.95 16.66
CA THR A 576 -58.97 14.80 17.59
C THR A 576 -57.64 14.04 17.83
N THR A 577 -57.23 13.94 19.11
CA THR A 577 -56.53 12.82 19.80
C THR A 577 -55.32 12.09 19.20
N LYS A 578 -54.24 11.98 19.99
CA LYS A 578 -53.14 10.99 19.85
C LYS A 578 -53.57 9.54 20.10
N PRO A 579 -52.93 8.58 19.41
CA PRO A 579 -52.52 7.28 19.97
C PRO A 579 -50.98 7.15 20.05
N ALA A 580 -50.47 5.99 20.49
CA ALA A 580 -49.05 5.73 20.72
C ALA A 580 -48.27 5.31 19.44
N LEU A 581 -46.94 5.31 19.55
CA LEU A 581 -46.02 4.83 18.51
C LEU A 581 -46.27 3.33 18.21
N PRO A 582 -46.42 2.92 16.94
CA PRO A 582 -46.35 1.51 16.56
C PRO A 582 -44.89 1.02 16.63
N ALA A 583 -44.67 -0.24 16.98
CA ALA A 583 -43.37 -0.88 16.82
C ALA A 583 -43.07 -1.08 15.32
N HIS A 584 -41.80 -0.98 14.94
CA HIS A 584 -41.36 -1.40 13.61
C HIS A 584 -41.60 -2.92 13.44
N PRO A 585 -41.99 -3.39 12.24
CA PRO A 585 -42.20 -4.81 12.00
C PRO A 585 -40.87 -5.56 12.18
N ALA A 586 -40.90 -6.64 12.96
CA ALA A 586 -39.76 -7.55 13.03
C ALA A 586 -39.53 -8.17 11.64
N ALA A 587 -38.27 -8.22 11.20
CA ALA A 587 -37.91 -8.97 10.00
C ALA A 587 -38.29 -10.45 10.20
N ALA A 588 -38.80 -11.09 9.15
CA ALA A 588 -39.20 -12.49 9.22
C ALA A 588 -37.98 -13.37 9.52
N THR A 589 -38.04 -14.15 10.60
CA THR A 589 -37.02 -15.15 10.92
C THR A 589 -37.03 -16.21 9.81
N PRO A 590 -35.91 -16.45 9.09
CA PRO A 590 -35.86 -17.50 8.09
C PRO A 590 -36.05 -18.89 8.73
N SER A 591 -36.69 -19.79 8.00
CA SER A 591 -36.84 -21.20 8.39
C SER A 591 -35.49 -21.93 8.42
N GLU A 592 -35.40 -23.03 9.16
CA GLU A 592 -34.17 -23.79 9.39
C GLU A 592 -33.48 -24.27 8.09
N ASP A 593 -34.24 -24.53 7.01
CA ASP A 593 -33.75 -24.89 5.67
C ASP A 593 -33.69 -23.68 4.68
N TRP A 594 -33.16 -22.52 5.08
CA TRP A 594 -33.06 -21.35 4.18
C TRP A 594 -31.86 -21.40 3.20
N GLY A 595 -30.72 -21.91 3.66
CA GLY A 595 -29.45 -21.88 2.93
C GLY A 595 -29.38 -22.83 1.73
N GLY A 596 -28.45 -22.55 0.83
CA GLY A 596 -28.23 -23.37 -0.36
C GLY A 596 -27.10 -22.86 -1.23
N ARG A 597 -26.73 -23.61 -2.27
CA ARG A 597 -25.53 -23.35 -3.09
C ARG A 597 -25.73 -23.76 -4.55
N ILE A 598 -25.65 -22.79 -5.46
CA ILE A 598 -25.70 -22.97 -6.92
C ILE A 598 -24.31 -22.62 -7.50
N PRO A 599 -23.78 -23.30 -8.54
CA PRO A 599 -22.51 -22.90 -9.17
C PRO A 599 -22.61 -21.56 -9.91
N ARG A 600 -21.68 -20.62 -9.65
CA ARG A 600 -21.58 -19.36 -10.41
C ARG A 600 -20.83 -19.61 -11.72
N TRP A 601 -21.57 -19.66 -12.83
CA TRP A 601 -21.04 -19.85 -14.18
C TRP A 601 -20.65 -18.52 -14.85
N ARG A 602 -19.46 -18.46 -15.44
CA ARG A 602 -18.98 -17.37 -16.30
C ARG A 602 -18.37 -17.98 -17.57
N ASN A 603 -19.05 -17.81 -18.69
CA ASN A 603 -18.72 -18.46 -19.97
C ASN A 603 -18.66 -20.00 -19.84
N GLN A 604 -17.47 -20.59 -19.98
CA GLN A 604 -17.27 -22.05 -19.88
C GLN A 604 -16.82 -22.52 -18.49
N ALA A 605 -16.50 -21.63 -17.56
CA ALA A 605 -15.98 -21.97 -16.24
C ALA A 605 -16.98 -21.63 -15.12
N ALA A 606 -16.87 -22.28 -13.96
CA ALA A 606 -17.67 -21.96 -12.78
C ALA A 606 -16.93 -22.18 -11.45
N VAL A 607 -17.30 -21.40 -10.44
CA VAL A 607 -16.99 -21.64 -9.03
C VAL A 607 -18.21 -22.26 -8.36
N GLU A 608 -18.03 -23.40 -7.69
CA GLU A 608 -19.08 -24.05 -6.91
C GLU A 608 -18.99 -23.67 -5.43
N TRP A 609 -17.79 -23.79 -4.86
CA TRP A 609 -17.55 -23.62 -3.44
C TRP A 609 -16.11 -23.21 -3.18
N VAL A 610 -15.94 -22.20 -2.34
CA VAL A 610 -14.67 -21.86 -1.68
C VAL A 610 -14.84 -22.21 -0.21
N ARG A 611 -14.02 -23.13 0.32
CA ARG A 611 -14.16 -23.63 1.69
C ARG A 611 -12.82 -23.95 2.33
N TRP A 612 -12.79 -23.84 3.65
CA TRP A 612 -11.71 -24.34 4.48
C TRP A 612 -11.92 -25.84 4.77
N ASP A 613 -10.83 -26.60 4.83
CA ASP A 613 -10.78 -27.96 5.38
C ASP A 613 -9.51 -28.09 6.23
N GLY A 614 -9.68 -28.06 7.55
CA GLY A 614 -8.61 -27.66 8.46
C GLY A 614 -8.04 -26.28 8.09
N ASN A 615 -6.72 -26.14 8.15
CA ASN A 615 -6.02 -24.89 7.82
C ASN A 615 -5.83 -24.66 6.30
N ASN A 616 -6.42 -25.50 5.43
CA ASN A 616 -6.23 -25.42 3.98
C ASN A 616 -7.46 -24.84 3.27
N LEU A 617 -7.24 -23.81 2.45
CA LEU A 617 -8.26 -23.24 1.58
C LEU A 617 -8.36 -24.02 0.26
N TYR A 618 -9.58 -24.43 -0.07
CA TYR A 618 -9.89 -25.24 -1.24
C TYR A 618 -11.01 -24.65 -2.10
N PHE A 619 -10.84 -24.83 -3.41
CA PHE A 619 -11.76 -24.40 -4.46
C PHE A 619 -12.34 -25.63 -5.16
N ASP A 620 -13.68 -25.72 -5.22
CA ASP A 620 -14.39 -26.61 -6.12
C ASP A 620 -14.83 -25.81 -7.35
N LEU A 621 -14.39 -26.26 -8.53
CA LEU A 621 -14.52 -25.57 -9.81
C LEU A 621 -15.08 -26.51 -10.89
N ALA A 622 -15.71 -25.96 -11.92
CA ALA A 622 -16.20 -26.72 -13.07
C ALA A 622 -15.82 -26.05 -14.41
N HIS A 623 -15.56 -26.85 -15.45
CA HIS A 623 -15.32 -26.39 -16.81
C HIS A 623 -16.14 -27.18 -17.84
N ARG A 624 -16.98 -26.48 -18.60
CA ARG A 624 -17.78 -27.01 -19.70
C ARG A 624 -16.90 -27.17 -20.94
N GLN A 625 -16.82 -28.39 -21.46
CA GLN A 625 -16.06 -28.72 -22.66
C GLN A 625 -16.87 -28.36 -23.93
N PRO A 626 -16.23 -28.27 -25.12
CA PRO A 626 -16.92 -27.95 -26.37
C PRO A 626 -18.01 -28.97 -26.80
N ASP A 627 -17.99 -30.18 -26.26
CA ASP A 627 -19.01 -31.22 -26.47
C ASP A 627 -20.22 -31.09 -25.52
N GLY A 628 -20.21 -30.09 -24.63
CA GLY A 628 -21.25 -29.85 -23.63
C GLY A 628 -21.06 -30.60 -22.31
N THR A 629 -20.08 -31.51 -22.19
CA THR A 629 -19.77 -32.19 -20.93
C THR A 629 -19.18 -31.22 -19.90
N VAL A 630 -19.35 -31.50 -18.61
CA VAL A 630 -18.78 -30.69 -17.52
C VAL A 630 -17.71 -31.48 -16.79
N ARG A 631 -16.47 -30.96 -16.81
CA ARG A 631 -15.35 -31.47 -16.03
C ARG A 631 -15.27 -30.75 -14.70
N TYR A 632 -15.30 -31.51 -13.60
CA TYR A 632 -15.18 -30.97 -12.25
C TYR A 632 -13.74 -31.07 -11.75
N PHE A 633 -13.31 -30.06 -10.99
CA PHE A 633 -12.05 -29.99 -10.28
C PHE A 633 -12.38 -29.75 -8.80
N ARG A 634 -12.22 -30.79 -7.98
CA ARG A 634 -12.57 -30.75 -6.56
C ARG A 634 -11.32 -30.56 -5.71
N ARG A 635 -11.42 -29.78 -4.63
CA ARG A 635 -10.31 -29.50 -3.69
C ARG A 635 -9.04 -28.95 -4.38
N VAL A 636 -9.20 -28.04 -5.34
CA VAL A 636 -8.05 -27.31 -5.92
C VAL A 636 -7.45 -26.41 -4.83
N PRO A 637 -6.14 -26.49 -4.52
CA PRO A 637 -5.51 -25.63 -3.52
C PRO A 637 -5.24 -24.22 -4.08
N ARG A 638 -5.18 -23.21 -3.20
CA ARG A 638 -4.95 -21.81 -3.58
C ARG A 638 -3.68 -21.59 -4.43
N SER A 639 -2.60 -22.34 -4.20
CA SER A 639 -1.37 -22.27 -5.00
C SER A 639 -1.63 -22.59 -6.47
N GLN A 640 -2.25 -23.73 -6.76
CA GLN A 640 -2.58 -24.18 -8.11
C GLN A 640 -3.61 -23.26 -8.79
N LEU A 641 -4.47 -22.58 -8.02
CA LEU A 641 -5.38 -21.56 -8.54
C LEU A 641 -4.61 -20.32 -9.05
N LEU A 642 -3.60 -19.87 -8.31
CA LEU A 642 -2.79 -18.69 -8.64
C LEU A 642 -1.84 -18.91 -9.81
N GLU A 643 -1.42 -20.15 -10.06
CA GLU A 643 -0.64 -20.53 -11.25
C GLU A 643 -1.43 -20.39 -12.57
N SER A 644 -2.74 -20.15 -12.51
CA SER A 644 -3.62 -20.07 -13.68
C SER A 644 -4.43 -18.76 -13.73
N GLU A 645 -3.92 -17.78 -14.47
CA GLU A 645 -4.47 -16.40 -14.56
C GLU A 645 -5.99 -16.34 -14.81
N GLY A 646 -6.54 -17.25 -15.62
CA GLY A 646 -7.98 -17.30 -15.92
C GLY A 646 -8.88 -17.87 -14.81
N TRP A 647 -8.35 -18.58 -13.82
CA TRP A 647 -9.13 -19.18 -12.73
C TRP A 647 -9.22 -18.28 -11.50
N ILE A 648 -8.20 -17.46 -11.22
CA ILE A 648 -8.25 -16.49 -10.11
C ILE A 648 -9.25 -15.36 -10.39
N ASP A 649 -9.29 -14.86 -11.63
CA ASP A 649 -10.23 -13.84 -12.09
C ASP A 649 -11.69 -14.33 -12.20
N LEU A 650 -11.91 -15.65 -12.08
CA LEU A 650 -13.24 -16.23 -11.92
C LEU A 650 -13.73 -16.12 -10.47
N VAL A 651 -12.85 -16.28 -9.48
CA VAL A 651 -13.18 -16.14 -8.05
C VAL A 651 -13.45 -14.67 -7.70
N ARG A 652 -12.63 -13.75 -8.24
CA ARG A 652 -12.74 -12.31 -7.98
C ARG A 652 -14.06 -11.72 -8.47
N VAL A 653 -14.75 -11.00 -7.58
CA VAL A 653 -15.95 -10.22 -7.90
C VAL A 653 -15.74 -8.75 -7.49
N PRO A 654 -16.10 -7.75 -8.33
CA PRO A 654 -16.07 -6.34 -7.93
C PRO A 654 -16.98 -6.05 -6.74
N LEU A 655 -16.66 -5.02 -5.94
CA LEU A 655 -17.51 -4.61 -4.81
C LEU A 655 -18.91 -4.18 -5.26
N PRO A 656 -19.97 -4.43 -4.46
CA PRO A 656 -21.29 -3.88 -4.73
C PRO A 656 -21.28 -2.35 -4.53
N ALA A 657 -22.00 -1.62 -5.39
CA ALA A 657 -22.06 -0.15 -5.36
C ALA A 657 -22.82 0.45 -4.16
N THR A 658 -23.26 -0.37 -3.21
CA THR A 658 -24.13 -0.03 -2.08
C THR A 658 -23.95 -1.05 -0.95
N GLY A 659 -24.38 -0.68 0.26
CA GLY A 659 -24.20 -1.43 1.50
C GLY A 659 -23.13 -0.83 2.40
N VAL A 660 -22.87 -1.50 3.53
CA VAL A 660 -21.83 -1.13 4.50
C VAL A 660 -21.06 -2.39 4.92
N GLU A 661 -19.75 -2.43 4.67
CA GLU A 661 -18.86 -3.46 5.22
C GLU A 661 -18.23 -2.97 6.52
N VAL A 662 -18.42 -3.70 7.62
CA VAL A 662 -17.62 -3.55 8.84
C VAL A 662 -16.37 -4.41 8.67
N VAL A 663 -15.22 -3.77 8.50
CA VAL A 663 -13.95 -4.45 8.19
C VAL A 663 -13.30 -5.02 9.46
N ARG A 664 -13.36 -4.26 10.57
CA ARG A 664 -13.00 -4.73 11.91
C ARG A 664 -13.70 -3.92 12.99
N SER A 665 -13.81 -4.52 14.17
CA SER A 665 -14.03 -3.80 15.43
C SER A 665 -12.79 -3.88 16.33
N THR A 666 -12.49 -2.81 17.05
CA THR A 666 -11.34 -2.70 17.97
C THR A 666 -11.80 -2.12 19.30
N VAL A 667 -11.47 -2.79 20.41
CA VAL A 667 -11.79 -2.31 21.76
C VAL A 667 -10.80 -1.22 22.17
N SER A 668 -11.29 -0.10 22.70
CA SER A 668 -10.47 1.02 23.17
C SER A 668 -11.02 1.55 24.49
N GLY A 669 -10.42 1.10 25.60
CA GLY A 669 -11.03 1.25 26.92
C GLY A 669 -12.35 0.47 26.97
N ASP A 670 -13.41 1.12 27.46
CA ASP A 670 -14.76 0.55 27.54
C ASP A 670 -15.58 0.72 26.23
N GLU A 671 -15.05 1.40 25.20
CA GLU A 671 -15.75 1.64 23.93
C GLU A 671 -15.27 0.71 22.81
N ILE A 672 -16.21 0.18 22.01
CA ILE A 672 -15.89 -0.54 20.77
C ILE A 672 -15.90 0.45 19.60
N LEU A 673 -14.76 0.54 18.91
CA LEU A 673 -14.56 1.34 17.70
C LEU A 673 -14.70 0.43 16.48
N TYR A 674 -15.30 0.94 15.40
CA TYR A 674 -15.58 0.19 14.17
C TYR A 674 -14.90 0.87 12.98
N GLN A 675 -14.34 0.07 12.08
CA GLN A 675 -13.75 0.53 10.83
C GLN A 675 -14.54 -0.01 9.64
N PHE A 676 -14.74 0.81 8.62
CA PHE A 676 -15.63 0.53 7.49
C PHE A 676 -14.88 0.56 6.16
N ARG A 677 -15.39 -0.15 5.14
CA ARG A 677 -14.93 0.03 3.77
C ARG A 677 -15.73 1.14 3.09
N ASP A 678 -15.02 2.00 2.36
CA ASP A 678 -15.61 2.88 1.37
C ASP A 678 -15.99 2.07 0.13
N MET A 679 -17.29 1.95 -0.14
CA MET A 679 -17.82 1.08 -1.20
C MET A 679 -17.57 1.60 -2.62
N GLN A 680 -17.10 2.83 -2.80
CA GLN A 680 -16.82 3.42 -4.12
C GLN A 680 -15.35 3.23 -4.54
N THR A 681 -14.44 3.27 -3.58
CA THR A 681 -12.98 3.17 -3.78
C THR A 681 -12.40 1.82 -3.34
N GLY A 682 -13.17 1.01 -2.60
CA GLY A 682 -12.75 -0.25 -2.00
C GLY A 682 -11.73 -0.13 -0.87
N ARG A 683 -11.33 1.08 -0.51
CA ARG A 683 -10.37 1.36 0.57
C ARG A 683 -11.07 1.24 1.92
N VAL A 684 -10.32 0.80 2.93
CA VAL A 684 -10.77 0.89 4.32
C VAL A 684 -10.61 2.35 4.76
N ASP A 685 -11.63 2.98 5.34
CA ASP A 685 -11.51 4.32 5.91
C ASP A 685 -10.51 4.25 7.09
N PRO A 686 -9.38 4.98 7.08
CA PRO A 686 -8.42 4.98 8.20
C PRO A 686 -9.03 5.49 9.53
N ARG A 687 -10.23 6.07 9.53
CA ARG A 687 -10.95 6.50 10.72
C ARG A 687 -11.74 5.34 11.35
N VAL A 688 -11.41 5.03 12.59
CA VAL A 688 -12.28 4.23 13.46
C VAL A 688 -13.36 5.11 14.10
N ARG A 689 -14.58 4.59 14.24
CA ARG A 689 -15.79 5.34 14.62
C ARG A 689 -16.60 4.60 15.68
N ARG A 690 -17.26 5.28 16.61
CA ARG A 690 -18.11 4.62 17.62
C ARG A 690 -19.52 4.37 17.11
N ALA A 691 -20.16 3.33 17.65
CA ALA A 691 -21.56 3.02 17.36
C ALA A 691 -22.51 4.18 17.70
N SER A 692 -22.19 4.96 18.74
CA SER A 692 -22.93 6.14 19.20
C SER A 692 -22.86 7.35 18.26
N GLU A 693 -21.96 7.35 17.27
CA GLU A 693 -21.85 8.42 16.27
C GLU A 693 -22.83 8.27 15.09
N PHE A 694 -23.53 7.14 15.01
CA PHE A 694 -24.45 6.80 13.93
C PHE A 694 -25.90 6.79 14.44
N PRO A 695 -26.87 7.42 13.73
CA PRO A 695 -28.29 7.33 14.07
C PRO A 695 -28.76 5.85 14.12
N PRO A 696 -29.63 5.44 15.06
CA PRO A 696 -30.01 4.03 15.24
C PRO A 696 -30.56 3.33 13.99
N ASP A 697 -31.24 4.09 13.13
CA ASP A 697 -31.88 3.64 11.90
C ASP A 697 -30.96 3.71 10.65
N SER A 698 -29.71 4.16 10.84
CA SER A 698 -28.74 4.24 9.74
C SER A 698 -28.21 2.85 9.31
N PRO A 699 -27.81 2.68 8.03
CA PRO A 699 -27.17 1.45 7.56
C PRO A 699 -25.93 1.06 8.39
N TYR A 700 -25.16 2.04 8.86
CA TYR A 700 -23.99 1.82 9.73
C TYR A 700 -24.38 1.26 11.10
N ALA A 701 -25.40 1.83 11.76
CA ALA A 701 -25.89 1.32 13.03
C ALA A 701 -26.55 -0.07 12.89
N TYR A 702 -27.12 -0.40 11.73
CA TYR A 702 -27.57 -1.76 11.41
C TYR A 702 -26.38 -2.72 11.24
N ALA A 703 -25.41 -2.37 10.39
CA ALA A 703 -24.21 -3.16 10.11
C ALA A 703 -23.44 -3.53 11.39
N ILE A 704 -23.25 -2.56 12.30
CA ILE A 704 -22.61 -2.77 13.61
C ILE A 704 -23.35 -3.84 14.44
N ARG A 705 -24.69 -3.86 14.43
CA ARG A 705 -25.49 -4.82 15.21
C ARG A 705 -25.42 -6.24 14.62
N MET A 706 -25.36 -6.36 13.30
CA MET A 706 -25.32 -7.64 12.60
C MET A 706 -23.91 -8.26 12.57
N TYR A 707 -22.86 -7.43 12.48
CA TYR A 707 -21.46 -7.87 12.51
C TYR A 707 -21.10 -8.77 13.70
N HIS A 708 -21.64 -8.48 14.90
CA HIS A 708 -21.44 -9.31 16.11
C HIS A 708 -22.36 -10.54 16.19
N GLN A 709 -23.30 -10.72 15.26
CA GLN A 709 -24.21 -11.86 15.18
C GLN A 709 -23.82 -12.83 14.05
N ASP A 710 -23.23 -12.30 12.97
CA ASP A 710 -22.85 -13.06 11.77
C ASP A 710 -21.34 -13.40 11.73
N PHE A 711 -20.62 -13.26 12.85
CA PHE A 711 -19.21 -13.63 12.98
C PHE A 711 -19.01 -14.67 14.11
N PRO A 712 -18.54 -15.90 13.80
CA PRO A 712 -18.24 -16.43 12.47
C PRO A 712 -19.50 -16.63 11.60
N LEU A 713 -19.33 -16.60 10.27
CA LEU A 713 -20.44 -16.71 9.33
C LEU A 713 -21.08 -18.10 9.34
N ASP A 714 -22.39 -18.13 9.53
CA ASP A 714 -23.20 -19.34 9.40
C ASP A 714 -23.64 -19.55 7.94
N GLU A 715 -22.94 -20.43 7.21
CA GLU A 715 -23.27 -20.76 5.82
C GLU A 715 -24.71 -21.28 5.63
N SER A 716 -25.37 -21.83 6.66
CA SER A 716 -26.77 -22.30 6.56
C SER A 716 -27.79 -21.16 6.41
N LYS A 717 -27.39 -19.91 6.71
CA LYS A 717 -28.21 -18.71 6.55
C LYS A 717 -27.98 -17.98 5.24
N VAL A 718 -27.11 -18.49 4.37
CA VAL A 718 -26.70 -17.83 3.12
C VAL A 718 -27.16 -18.63 1.90
N ARG A 719 -27.73 -17.92 0.93
CA ARG A 719 -27.98 -18.43 -0.42
C ARG A 719 -26.79 -18.10 -1.32
N TRP A 720 -25.97 -19.11 -1.60
CA TRP A 720 -24.73 -18.97 -2.36
C TRP A 720 -24.95 -19.18 -3.86
N TRP A 721 -24.25 -18.36 -4.65
CA TRP A 721 -23.98 -18.53 -6.06
C TRP A 721 -22.46 -18.51 -6.24
N GLY A 722 -21.86 -19.70 -6.25
CA GLY A 722 -20.41 -19.90 -6.10
C GLY A 722 -19.91 -19.29 -4.78
N ASN A 723 -19.00 -18.33 -4.88
CA ASN A 723 -18.40 -17.64 -3.73
C ASN A 723 -18.98 -16.25 -3.44
N ILE A 724 -20.07 -15.86 -4.09
CA ILE A 724 -20.93 -14.77 -3.60
C ILE A 724 -22.26 -15.34 -3.10
N GLY A 725 -22.96 -14.61 -2.24
CA GLY A 725 -24.21 -15.06 -1.66
C GLY A 725 -25.00 -13.91 -1.04
N TYR A 726 -26.18 -14.21 -0.51
CA TYR A 726 -26.98 -13.23 0.22
C TYR A 726 -27.75 -13.84 1.40
N MET A 727 -28.14 -12.97 2.33
CA MET A 727 -29.00 -13.26 3.47
C MET A 727 -30.00 -12.13 3.72
N ARG A 728 -31.02 -12.38 4.55
CA ARG A 728 -31.99 -11.39 5.05
C ARG A 728 -32.55 -10.42 3.97
N PRO A 729 -33.07 -10.91 2.82
CA PRO A 729 -33.65 -10.04 1.80
C PRO A 729 -34.91 -9.31 2.30
N THR A 730 -35.04 -8.05 1.91
CA THR A 730 -36.28 -7.23 2.04
C THR A 730 -36.71 -6.74 0.65
N ALA A 731 -37.80 -5.98 0.58
CA ALA A 731 -38.27 -5.41 -0.69
C ALA A 731 -37.32 -4.33 -1.27
N ASP A 732 -36.56 -3.64 -0.43
CA ASP A 732 -35.66 -2.53 -0.81
C ASP A 732 -34.17 -2.87 -0.66
N ARG A 733 -33.82 -3.80 0.24
CA ARG A 733 -32.44 -4.10 0.66
C ARG A 733 -32.18 -5.60 0.73
N VAL A 734 -30.90 -5.94 0.84
CA VAL A 734 -30.41 -7.29 1.08
C VAL A 734 -29.03 -7.20 1.75
N ASP A 735 -28.65 -8.20 2.53
CA ASP A 735 -27.28 -8.33 3.02
C ASP A 735 -26.51 -9.27 2.10
N LEU A 736 -25.39 -8.81 1.56
CA LEU A 736 -24.59 -9.54 0.57
C LEU A 736 -23.36 -10.16 1.22
N VAL A 737 -22.92 -11.31 0.71
CA VAL A 737 -21.75 -12.06 1.17
C VAL A 737 -20.80 -12.29 0.00
N TYR A 738 -19.50 -12.09 0.21
CA TYR A 738 -18.41 -12.47 -0.70
C TYR A 738 -17.35 -13.25 0.05
N ARG A 739 -16.98 -14.44 -0.45
CA ARG A 739 -15.78 -15.16 -0.02
C ARG A 739 -14.68 -14.98 -1.06
N ASP A 740 -13.59 -14.34 -0.67
CA ASP A 740 -12.50 -13.98 -1.59
C ASP A 740 -11.52 -15.14 -1.88
N GLU A 741 -10.50 -14.88 -2.68
CA GLU A 741 -9.43 -15.85 -2.98
C GLU A 741 -8.49 -16.16 -1.78
N GLU A 742 -8.59 -15.41 -0.68
CA GLU A 742 -7.96 -15.73 0.60
C GLU A 742 -8.89 -16.54 1.53
N GLY A 743 -10.14 -16.79 1.13
CA GLY A 743 -11.12 -17.53 1.93
C GLY A 743 -11.74 -16.70 3.06
N ARG A 744 -11.64 -15.36 2.99
CA ARG A 744 -12.23 -14.43 3.95
C ARG A 744 -13.66 -14.09 3.53
N ASP A 745 -14.57 -14.07 4.51
CA ASP A 745 -15.96 -13.65 4.31
C ASP A 745 -16.11 -12.13 4.54
N HIS A 746 -16.48 -11.42 3.48
CA HIS A 746 -16.91 -10.03 3.50
C HIS A 746 -18.44 -9.98 3.50
N ILE A 747 -19.03 -9.17 4.38
CA ILE A 747 -20.49 -9.00 4.47
C ILE A 747 -20.82 -7.52 4.27
N TYR A 748 -21.65 -7.24 3.25
CA TYR A 748 -22.10 -5.90 2.87
C TYR A 748 -23.55 -5.72 3.35
N TYR A 749 -23.70 -5.10 4.51
CA TYR A 749 -25.00 -4.95 5.17
C TYR A 749 -25.85 -3.86 4.53
N ALA A 750 -27.17 -4.08 4.48
CA ALA A 750 -28.18 -3.15 4.00
C ALA A 750 -27.93 -2.59 2.58
N ALA A 751 -27.43 -3.42 1.66
CA ALA A 751 -27.22 -3.07 0.26
C ALA A 751 -28.56 -2.86 -0.45
N GLU A 752 -28.74 -1.73 -1.13
CA GLU A 752 -30.01 -1.40 -1.81
C GLU A 752 -30.19 -2.21 -3.10
N ARG A 753 -31.23 -3.07 -3.18
CA ARG A 753 -31.50 -3.96 -4.34
C ARG A 753 -31.52 -3.21 -5.68
N ARG A 754 -32.07 -1.99 -5.68
CA ARG A 754 -32.18 -1.11 -6.86
C ARG A 754 -30.84 -0.59 -7.41
N LEU A 755 -29.76 -0.68 -6.63
CA LEU A 755 -28.40 -0.21 -6.99
C LEU A 755 -27.42 -1.37 -7.26
N LEU A 756 -27.91 -2.61 -7.28
CA LEU A 756 -27.07 -3.77 -7.61
C LEU A 756 -26.86 -3.89 -9.12
N GLU A 757 -25.62 -4.10 -9.51
CA GLU A 757 -25.16 -4.23 -10.89
C GLU A 757 -24.29 -5.49 -11.07
N GLY A 758 -24.07 -5.90 -12.32
CA GLY A 758 -23.23 -7.05 -12.66
C GLY A 758 -23.65 -8.33 -11.94
N GLU A 759 -22.66 -9.05 -11.39
CA GLU A 759 -22.86 -10.34 -10.73
C GLU A 759 -23.72 -10.25 -9.46
N TRP A 760 -23.71 -9.10 -8.76
CA TRP A 760 -24.57 -8.86 -7.59
C TRP A 760 -26.05 -8.79 -7.92
N LYS A 761 -26.39 -8.39 -9.15
CA LYS A 761 -27.77 -8.42 -9.64
C LYS A 761 -28.17 -9.83 -10.11
N GLN A 762 -27.25 -10.53 -10.77
CA GLN A 762 -27.47 -11.89 -11.27
C GLN A 762 -27.68 -12.89 -10.12
N LEU A 763 -26.94 -12.73 -9.01
CA LEU A 763 -27.09 -13.50 -7.77
C LEU A 763 -28.54 -13.63 -7.28
N LEU A 764 -29.33 -12.55 -7.32
CA LEU A 764 -30.74 -12.56 -6.89
C LEU A 764 -31.64 -13.25 -7.92
N GLN A 765 -31.35 -13.07 -9.21
CA GLN A 765 -32.11 -13.65 -10.33
C GLN A 765 -31.96 -15.17 -10.42
N GLU A 766 -30.76 -15.69 -10.16
CA GLU A 766 -30.43 -17.13 -10.12
C GLU A 766 -31.16 -17.86 -8.98
N TRP A 767 -31.49 -17.15 -7.90
CA TRP A 767 -32.33 -17.66 -6.80
C TRP A 767 -33.82 -17.30 -6.93
N HIS A 768 -34.22 -16.75 -8.09
CA HIS A 768 -35.59 -16.38 -8.44
C HIS A 768 -36.25 -15.40 -7.47
N GLU A 769 -35.50 -14.42 -6.96
CA GLU A 769 -36.10 -13.24 -6.32
C GLU A 769 -36.28 -12.10 -7.34
N GLU A 770 -37.48 -11.50 -7.36
CA GLU A 770 -37.81 -10.34 -8.19
C GLU A 770 -37.29 -8.99 -7.61
#